data_AF-A0A1M7NDH0-F1
#
_entry.id   AF-A0A1M7NDH0-F1
#
_cell.length_a   1.000
_cell.length_b   1.000
_cell.length_c   1.000
_cell.angle_alpha   90.00
_cell.angle_beta   90.00
_cell.angle_gamma   90.00
#
_symmetry.space_group_name_H-M   'P 1'
#
loop_
_entity.id
_entity.type
_entity.pdbx_description
1 polymer ?
#
loop_
_entity_poly.entity_id
_entity_poly.type
_entity_poly.pdbx_seq_one_letter_code
_entity_poly.pdbx_strand_id
1 'polypeptide(L)'
;MNFYKKIVFFILIFAAFQGYAQNTLDVLGLDNTTPAAVVYSLRKLSTSYVGNAIQVRRSSDEVAQDIGFDGNGDLDTTALLAFVGLNDAYVSIWYDQSGNGRNLIKTDNNLQPKIVFNGAFKYIGTRLAIDFSGNKGLVYSGALSVASITSVIRSERTNWPSYHTILEGTPRIGGILENGGTTFHSNVYPLEIWRNGISKTTSESLAPVNEGMVLYISPRTDNLNQIFIGNYDGGGGGGSILESEAIAFSTINTSDVRQSMECNQGVYYGVNMTLCSTAISTNPSSSNHFECLGTVATPLTVHASGLNLLYQWYSNSTSSTTDGTLIDGANTSTFIPPTTSIGTTYYYVVVSGSKEPDVTSAVSGAIIVESLSAVTITPSTATINAGDSITLTASGASTYFWGFNNATPLDNVSHYKLAVGLRLLRSAYSGSAIRLRRSSDDVEADFGFSGTNLNTEAINTWLNGSAGYCVKLYDQSGNGNDMIPSYSGAQPLYVYNGLNNKPILRFNTSQNLKNSMNFSPPYTVIYAGKQTGPCRGRVLNANNNWLLGWWNGSRSQAHFDGWVSQPGGIPADSNAYVYTGTGTGSESRFFENGVSKTVNPSGGTTGPNGIRINDSESSDADVAEVFVFDSVLATNDRLAVEKSSASYYGIYGDEPLGNSASITVSPAETTTYNLIGYSSNGACSVFNNVTVTVLKNPDLSNFNPQIKTYFDGSYTITPPSSLSASTITYSSSNTSVATISGTTVTIKGTGTTTITAVQEENATHYGGSTSATLTVNAVSVLTKNGQISSSDFNYVNKNGALSSSNSLTINGQTIATKSNDGLSAASAGASALQIKADFPGATDGLYWIANPSINGGTPFQIYADMTTDGGGWTLILCNKNSSGWDGNNAILRNEATPTINGQYSIISYADYLKKSPSGFQYMIEATTRGHWGGIWTANQAYSFVNRNNTQTDITINTMFDSWSYQGNGVEQIMPWYAPGSCGAITTSSDPNGDWWGTLVSACGWSPVPWMASWNQQPGIIWYWVR
;
A
#
# COMPACT_ATOMS: atom_id res chain seq x y z
N MET A 1 14.23 52.00 27.58
CA MET A 1 12.86 52.17 27.06
C MET A 1 12.51 51.02 26.09
N ASN A 2 12.72 49.76 26.55
CA ASN A 2 12.88 48.58 25.69
C ASN A 2 12.29 47.29 26.28
N PHE A 3 11.11 47.35 26.93
CA PHE A 3 10.48 46.12 27.48
C PHE A 3 8.94 46.04 27.38
N TYR A 4 8.25 47.04 26.81
CA TYR A 4 6.77 47.05 26.74
C TYR A 4 6.16 46.86 25.34
N LYS A 5 6.97 46.72 24.27
CA LYS A 5 6.46 46.54 22.89
C LYS A 5 6.29 45.09 22.43
N LYS A 6 6.67 44.09 23.24
CA LYS A 6 6.60 42.66 22.85
C LYS A 6 5.49 41.84 23.51
N ILE A 7 4.76 42.40 24.49
CA ILE A 7 3.63 41.70 25.15
C ILE A 7 2.27 42.14 24.59
N VAL A 8 2.17 43.30 23.94
CA VAL A 8 0.92 43.76 23.28
C VAL A 8 0.75 43.19 21.86
N PHE A 9 1.82 42.69 21.23
CA PHE A 9 1.74 42.07 19.90
C PHE A 9 1.32 40.58 19.94
N PHE A 10 1.24 39.97 21.13
CA PHE A 10 0.95 38.54 21.32
C PHE A 10 -0.48 38.24 21.78
N ILE A 11 -1.30 39.27 22.05
CA ILE A 11 -2.72 39.13 22.40
C ILE A 11 -3.65 39.54 21.23
N LEU A 12 -3.10 40.11 20.14
CA LEU A 12 -3.86 40.51 18.94
C LEU A 12 -3.84 39.50 17.78
N ILE A 13 -3.18 38.34 17.92
CA ILE A 13 -3.08 37.32 16.85
C ILE A 13 -3.89 36.04 17.16
N PHE A 14 -4.67 36.01 18.24
CA PHE A 14 -5.58 34.89 18.56
C PHE A 14 -7.06 35.16 18.22
N ALA A 15 -7.38 36.24 17.49
CA ALA A 15 -8.75 36.57 17.08
C ALA A 15 -8.98 36.58 15.55
N ALA A 16 -7.99 36.21 14.72
CA ALA A 16 -8.11 36.32 13.27
C ALA A 16 -7.53 35.11 12.55
N PHE A 17 -8.14 33.94 12.75
CA PHE A 17 -8.24 32.86 11.75
C PHE A 17 -9.35 31.89 12.20
N GLN A 18 -10.52 32.43 12.56
CA GLN A 18 -11.75 31.68 12.32
C GLN A 18 -12.07 31.95 10.85
N GLY A 19 -11.92 30.94 10.00
CA GLY A 19 -12.68 30.93 8.75
C GLY A 19 -14.14 30.90 9.16
N TYR A 20 -14.76 32.06 9.32
CA TYR A 20 -16.16 32.15 9.67
C TYR A 20 -16.91 31.47 8.53
N ALA A 21 -17.53 30.33 8.81
CA ALA A 21 -18.54 29.79 7.93
C ALA A 21 -19.56 30.90 7.69
N GLN A 22 -20.00 31.05 6.45
CA GLN A 22 -21.02 32.03 6.14
C GLN A 22 -22.25 31.77 6.99
N ASN A 23 -22.71 32.81 7.71
CA ASN A 23 -23.85 32.67 8.59
C ASN A 23 -25.12 32.62 7.77
N THR A 24 -25.87 31.52 7.91
CA THR A 24 -27.23 31.41 7.41
C THR A 24 -28.12 32.41 8.14
N LEU A 25 -28.88 33.23 7.40
CA LEU A 25 -29.83 34.19 7.97
C LEU A 25 -31.15 33.50 8.32
N ASP A 26 -31.08 32.50 9.20
CA ASP A 26 -32.17 31.61 9.57
C ASP A 26 -33.31 32.34 10.30
N VAL A 27 -33.02 33.46 10.96
CA VAL A 27 -34.05 34.35 11.55
C VAL A 27 -34.91 35.03 10.49
N LEU A 28 -34.40 35.15 9.25
CA LEU A 28 -35.14 35.62 8.07
C LEU A 28 -35.79 34.46 7.29
N GLY A 29 -35.64 33.22 7.76
CA GLY A 29 -36.09 32.02 7.05
C GLY A 29 -35.24 31.66 5.84
N LEU A 30 -34.02 32.20 5.73
CA LEU A 30 -33.09 31.89 4.65
C LEU A 30 -32.19 30.71 5.01
N ASP A 31 -31.70 30.00 3.99
CA ASP A 31 -30.74 28.91 4.12
C ASP A 31 -29.35 29.29 3.57
N ASN A 32 -28.43 28.32 3.49
CA ASN A 32 -27.08 28.55 2.98
C ASN A 32 -27.01 28.75 1.46
N THR A 33 -28.12 28.58 0.72
CA THR A 33 -28.19 28.79 -0.73
C THR A 33 -28.40 30.25 -1.13
N THR A 34 -28.72 31.11 -0.15
CA THR A 34 -28.86 32.57 -0.30
C THR A 34 -27.81 33.34 0.54
N PRO A 35 -26.52 33.21 0.17
CA PRO A 35 -25.42 33.78 0.93
C PRO A 35 -25.42 35.32 0.95
N ALA A 36 -25.59 35.93 2.13
CA ALA A 36 -25.47 37.39 2.28
C ALA A 36 -24.02 37.86 2.15
N ALA A 37 -23.80 38.91 1.38
CA ALA A 37 -22.48 39.52 1.14
C ALA A 37 -22.04 40.41 2.32
N VAL A 38 -22.98 41.13 2.94
CA VAL A 38 -22.78 41.89 4.20
C VAL A 38 -24.11 41.96 4.96
N VAL A 39 -24.04 41.96 6.30
CA VAL A 39 -25.21 42.08 7.17
C VAL A 39 -24.91 43.03 8.32
N TYR A 40 -25.45 44.24 8.29
CA TYR A 40 -25.36 45.21 9.37
C TYR A 40 -26.73 45.35 10.01
N SER A 41 -26.89 44.89 11.26
CA SER A 41 -28.16 45.00 11.98
C SER A 41 -27.93 45.25 13.46
N LEU A 42 -28.89 45.94 14.09
CA LEU A 42 -28.98 46.08 15.55
C LEU A 42 -29.68 44.88 16.22
N ARG A 43 -30.20 43.92 15.44
CA ARG A 43 -30.70 42.62 15.94
C ARG A 43 -29.88 41.47 15.38
N LYS A 44 -29.90 40.32 16.06
CA LYS A 44 -29.21 39.10 15.65
C LYS A 44 -30.01 38.41 14.56
N LEU A 45 -29.43 38.28 13.36
CA LEU A 45 -30.10 37.72 12.17
C LEU A 45 -29.70 36.28 11.84
N SER A 46 -28.70 35.74 12.53
CA SER A 46 -28.29 34.35 12.42
C SER A 46 -28.11 33.74 13.80
N THR A 47 -28.71 32.59 14.07
CA THR A 47 -28.50 31.85 15.33
C THR A 47 -27.03 31.42 15.48
N SER A 48 -26.35 31.18 14.37
CA SER A 48 -24.93 30.82 14.31
C SER A 48 -23.97 32.00 14.49
N TYR A 49 -24.45 33.25 14.44
CA TYR A 49 -23.58 34.41 14.65
C TYR A 49 -23.09 34.49 16.10
N VAL A 50 -21.77 34.52 16.27
CA VAL A 50 -21.10 34.68 17.57
C VAL A 50 -20.28 35.96 17.54
N GLY A 51 -20.91 37.10 17.85
CA GLY A 51 -20.29 38.42 17.80
C GLY A 51 -21.14 39.51 18.44
N ASN A 52 -20.58 40.72 18.53
CA ASN A 52 -21.28 41.91 19.04
C ASN A 52 -22.06 42.61 17.91
N ALA A 53 -23.04 43.44 18.24
CA ALA A 53 -23.78 44.21 17.24
C ALA A 53 -22.98 45.43 16.77
N ILE A 54 -22.46 46.21 17.73
CA ILE A 54 -21.76 47.47 17.48
C ILE A 54 -20.63 47.68 18.49
N GLN A 55 -19.68 48.55 18.15
CA GLN A 55 -18.79 49.19 19.10
C GLN A 55 -19.20 50.66 19.26
N VAL A 56 -19.32 51.11 20.51
CA VAL A 56 -19.69 52.50 20.83
C VAL A 56 -18.59 53.18 21.62
N ARG A 57 -18.34 54.45 21.30
CA ARG A 57 -17.51 55.39 22.03
C ARG A 57 -18.38 56.35 22.83
N ARG A 58 -18.18 56.43 24.14
CA ARG A 58 -18.90 57.41 24.97
C ARG A 58 -18.20 58.78 24.95
N SER A 59 -19.00 59.84 25.05
CA SER A 59 -18.56 61.24 24.97
C SER A 59 -17.87 61.77 26.23
N SER A 60 -18.04 61.11 27.38
CA SER A 60 -17.51 61.62 28.65
C SER A 60 -15.99 61.52 28.76
N ASP A 61 -15.38 60.51 28.14
CA ASP A 61 -13.95 60.22 28.26
C ASP A 61 -13.36 59.52 27.01
N GLU A 62 -14.13 59.47 25.91
CA GLU A 62 -13.72 58.86 24.64
C GLU A 62 -13.41 57.35 24.71
N VAL A 63 -13.81 56.65 25.79
CA VAL A 63 -13.64 55.19 25.92
C VAL A 63 -14.63 54.47 25.00
N ALA A 64 -14.20 53.34 24.43
CA ALA A 64 -15.01 52.47 23.58
C ALA A 64 -15.38 51.14 24.26
N GLN A 65 -16.57 50.61 23.95
CA GLN A 65 -17.04 49.29 24.40
C GLN A 65 -17.88 48.62 23.30
N ASP A 66 -17.70 47.31 23.14
CA ASP A 66 -18.57 46.50 22.29
C ASP A 66 -19.87 46.18 23.02
N ILE A 67 -20.99 46.29 22.29
CA ILE A 67 -22.34 45.99 22.77
C ILE A 67 -22.93 44.88 21.91
N GLY A 68 -23.31 43.80 22.56
CA GLY A 68 -23.91 42.61 21.95
C GLY A 68 -25.44 42.65 21.91
N PHE A 69 -26.03 41.46 21.87
CA PHE A 69 -27.47 41.27 21.87
C PHE A 69 -27.96 40.76 23.22
N ASP A 70 -29.22 41.05 23.56
CA ASP A 70 -29.91 40.50 24.71
C ASP A 70 -30.41 39.06 24.44
N GLY A 71 -31.12 38.48 25.42
CA GLY A 71 -31.66 37.12 25.32
C GLY A 71 -32.71 36.91 24.23
N ASN A 72 -33.27 37.98 23.66
CA ASN A 72 -34.21 37.93 22.55
C ASN A 72 -33.53 38.16 21.19
N GLY A 73 -32.23 38.45 21.19
CA GLY A 73 -31.48 38.80 19.99
C GLY A 73 -31.57 40.28 19.60
N ASP A 74 -32.13 41.15 20.44
CA ASP A 74 -32.16 42.60 20.20
C ASP A 74 -30.89 43.26 20.75
N LEU A 75 -30.51 44.46 20.30
CA LEU A 75 -29.36 45.19 20.89
C LEU A 75 -29.52 45.31 22.41
N ASP A 76 -28.48 44.94 23.17
CA ASP A 76 -28.51 45.04 24.64
C ASP A 76 -28.44 46.51 25.10
N THR A 77 -29.62 47.13 25.16
CA THR A 77 -29.79 48.52 25.59
C THR A 77 -29.46 48.72 27.07
N THR A 78 -29.55 47.67 27.88
CA THR A 78 -29.19 47.74 29.31
C THR A 78 -27.69 47.86 29.46
N ALA A 79 -26.92 47.01 28.76
CA ALA A 79 -25.46 47.10 28.71
C ALA A 79 -25.00 48.43 28.11
N LEU A 80 -25.65 48.90 27.04
CA LEU A 80 -25.33 50.18 26.40
C LEU A 80 -25.52 51.36 27.36
N LEU A 81 -26.66 51.47 28.05
CA LEU A 81 -26.89 52.57 29.00
C LEU A 81 -26.05 52.44 30.28
N ALA A 82 -25.76 51.23 30.73
CA ALA A 82 -24.82 51.01 31.84
C ALA A 82 -23.42 51.55 31.51
N PHE A 83 -22.98 51.41 30.26
CA PHE A 83 -21.69 51.92 29.80
C PHE A 83 -21.66 53.45 29.61
N VAL A 84 -22.72 54.01 29.03
CA VAL A 84 -22.77 55.42 28.58
C VAL A 84 -23.29 56.37 29.65
N GLY A 85 -24.21 55.90 30.50
CA GLY A 85 -24.93 56.73 31.46
C GLY A 85 -25.79 57.79 30.78
N LEU A 86 -25.77 59.02 31.31
CA LEU A 86 -26.52 60.17 30.79
C LEU A 86 -25.76 60.94 29.68
N ASN A 87 -24.64 60.41 29.21
CA ASN A 87 -23.83 61.05 28.17
C ASN A 87 -24.28 60.63 26.77
N ASP A 88 -23.64 61.21 25.76
CA ASP A 88 -23.77 60.78 24.37
C ASP A 88 -22.88 59.59 24.04
N ALA A 89 -23.28 58.77 23.07
CA ALA A 89 -22.45 57.71 22.50
C ALA A 89 -22.50 57.66 20.98
N TYR A 90 -21.36 57.33 20.40
CA TYR A 90 -21.10 57.33 18.96
C TYR A 90 -20.64 55.95 18.50
N VAL A 91 -21.17 55.44 17.39
CA VAL A 91 -20.81 54.13 16.86
C VAL A 91 -19.48 54.25 16.11
N SER A 92 -18.47 53.52 16.56
CA SER A 92 -17.15 53.44 15.90
C SER A 92 -17.08 52.25 14.94
N ILE A 93 -17.79 51.16 15.24
CA ILE A 93 -17.86 49.95 14.41
C ILE A 93 -19.30 49.44 14.39
N TRP A 94 -19.80 49.09 13.20
CA TRP A 94 -20.98 48.25 13.04
C TRP A 94 -20.54 46.90 12.48
N TYR A 95 -20.71 45.85 13.29
CA TYR A 95 -20.18 44.53 13.00
C TYR A 95 -21.00 43.81 11.92
N ASP A 96 -20.31 43.11 11.02
CA ASP A 96 -20.90 42.30 9.96
C ASP A 96 -21.33 40.93 10.51
N GLN A 97 -22.62 40.63 10.42
CA GLN A 97 -23.19 39.36 10.85
C GLN A 97 -23.17 38.28 9.78
N SER A 98 -22.75 38.56 8.54
CA SER A 98 -22.79 37.60 7.43
C SER A 98 -21.78 36.45 7.57
N GLY A 99 -20.80 36.59 8.46
CA GLY A 99 -19.64 35.69 8.54
C GLY A 99 -18.50 36.09 7.59
N ASN A 100 -18.63 37.15 6.79
CA ASN A 100 -17.53 37.61 5.93
C ASN A 100 -16.54 38.56 6.64
N GLY A 101 -16.83 38.99 7.87
CA GLY A 101 -15.96 39.86 8.67
C GLY A 101 -15.81 41.28 8.10
N ARG A 102 -16.77 41.75 7.30
CA ARG A 102 -16.71 43.02 6.57
C ARG A 102 -17.27 44.18 7.39
N ASN A 103 -16.73 44.41 8.59
CA ASN A 103 -17.26 45.42 9.51
C ASN A 103 -17.20 46.85 8.93
N LEU A 104 -18.22 47.67 9.15
CA LEU A 104 -18.17 49.11 8.86
C LEU A 104 -17.45 49.83 10.01
N ILE A 105 -16.45 50.66 9.70
CA ILE A 105 -15.58 51.29 10.70
C ILE A 105 -15.51 52.80 10.44
N LYS A 106 -15.53 53.60 11.51
CA LYS A 106 -15.14 55.02 11.44
C LYS A 106 -14.15 55.38 12.53
N THR A 107 -12.92 55.68 12.10
CA THR A 107 -11.79 56.04 12.98
C THR A 107 -11.76 57.51 13.38
N ASP A 108 -12.37 58.40 12.60
CA ASP A 108 -12.48 59.82 12.93
C ASP A 108 -13.68 60.07 13.84
N ASN A 109 -13.41 60.41 15.10
CA ASN A 109 -14.42 60.65 16.13
C ASN A 109 -15.43 61.75 15.75
N ASN A 110 -15.06 62.73 14.91
CA ASN A 110 -15.97 63.81 14.49
C ASN A 110 -17.01 63.35 13.47
N LEU A 111 -16.80 62.20 12.85
CA LEU A 111 -17.62 61.65 11.78
C LEU A 111 -18.34 60.36 12.18
N GLN A 112 -18.18 59.89 13.42
CA GLN A 112 -18.90 58.72 13.95
C GLN A 112 -20.39 59.05 14.18
N PRO A 113 -21.33 58.21 13.70
CA PRO A 113 -22.75 58.42 13.91
C PRO A 113 -23.15 58.20 15.37
N LYS A 114 -24.30 58.74 15.76
CA LYS A 114 -24.73 58.78 17.16
C LYS A 114 -25.80 57.73 17.44
N ILE A 115 -25.78 57.12 18.62
CA ILE A 115 -26.79 56.12 19.01
C ILE A 115 -27.41 56.41 20.38
N VAL A 116 -26.69 57.11 21.28
CA VAL A 116 -27.24 57.61 22.56
C VAL A 116 -27.19 59.14 22.58
N PHE A 117 -28.28 59.75 23.02
CA PHE A 117 -28.53 61.18 23.06
C PHE A 117 -28.83 61.60 24.49
N ASN A 118 -27.80 61.98 25.25
CA ASN A 118 -27.92 62.30 26.68
C ASN A 118 -28.71 61.23 27.47
N GLY A 119 -28.35 59.95 27.30
CA GLY A 119 -29.04 58.82 27.91
C GLY A 119 -30.36 58.40 27.26
N ALA A 120 -30.80 59.03 26.15
CA ALA A 120 -31.99 58.64 25.39
C ALA A 120 -31.64 58.02 24.02
N PHE A 121 -32.63 57.37 23.39
CA PHE A 121 -32.48 56.74 22.07
C PHE A 121 -33.40 57.38 21.02
N LYS A 122 -33.10 57.11 19.74
CA LYS A 122 -34.00 57.35 18.61
C LYS A 122 -34.49 56.02 18.03
N TYR A 123 -35.61 56.07 17.31
CA TYR A 123 -36.33 54.88 16.91
C TYR A 123 -36.81 54.93 15.45
N ILE A 124 -36.86 53.75 14.83
CA ILE A 124 -37.71 53.43 13.69
C ILE A 124 -38.82 52.52 14.22
N GLY A 125 -40.07 53.00 14.14
CA GLY A 125 -41.18 52.39 14.87
C GLY A 125 -40.89 52.38 16.37
N THR A 126 -40.83 51.19 16.97
CA THR A 126 -40.49 50.98 18.39
C THR A 126 -39.05 50.47 18.60
N ARG A 127 -38.28 50.32 17.52
CA ARG A 127 -36.93 49.72 17.56
C ARG A 127 -35.85 50.80 17.42
N LEU A 128 -34.76 50.61 18.14
CA LEU A 128 -33.65 51.56 18.22
C LEU A 128 -32.98 51.77 16.85
N ALA A 129 -32.47 52.97 16.59
CA ALA A 129 -31.79 53.30 15.35
C ALA A 129 -30.51 54.13 15.54
N ILE A 130 -29.56 53.96 14.63
CA ILE A 130 -28.34 54.77 14.56
C ILE A 130 -28.67 56.04 13.77
N ASP A 131 -28.21 57.18 14.27
CA ASP A 131 -28.40 58.48 13.66
C ASP A 131 -27.15 58.97 12.93
N PHE A 132 -27.30 59.21 11.64
CA PHE A 132 -26.23 59.67 10.76
C PHE A 132 -26.26 61.18 10.50
N SER A 133 -27.05 61.95 11.24
CA SER A 133 -27.21 63.41 11.08
C SER A 133 -25.90 64.20 11.15
N GLY A 134 -25.72 65.19 10.26
CA GLY A 134 -24.59 66.12 10.32
C GLY A 134 -23.27 65.53 9.82
N ASN A 135 -23.31 64.94 8.63
CA ASN A 135 -22.19 64.29 7.95
C ASN A 135 -21.50 63.21 8.80
N LYS A 136 -22.30 62.29 9.36
CA LYS A 136 -21.77 61.12 10.05
C LYS A 136 -21.87 59.90 9.16
N GLY A 137 -20.95 58.96 9.31
CA GLY A 137 -20.96 57.75 8.50
C GLY A 137 -20.00 56.68 8.97
N LEU A 138 -20.20 55.49 8.43
CA LEU A 138 -19.34 54.32 8.63
C LEU A 138 -18.92 53.79 7.25
N VAL A 139 -17.70 53.25 7.16
CA VAL A 139 -17.14 52.78 5.89
C VAL A 139 -16.54 51.39 6.02
N TYR A 140 -16.78 50.54 5.03
CA TYR A 140 -15.99 49.34 4.77
C TYR A 140 -15.12 49.60 3.54
N SER A 141 -13.83 49.25 3.61
CA SER A 141 -12.90 49.36 2.47
C SER A 141 -12.37 47.98 2.12
N GLY A 142 -12.74 47.50 0.93
CA GLY A 142 -12.41 46.18 0.42
C GLY A 142 -13.30 45.81 -0.76
N ALA A 143 -12.84 44.85 -1.56
CA ALA A 143 -13.62 44.36 -2.70
C ALA A 143 -14.91 43.66 -2.23
N LEU A 144 -16.03 43.99 -2.85
CA LEU A 144 -17.33 43.43 -2.55
C LEU A 144 -18.22 43.38 -3.81
N SER A 145 -18.90 42.24 -4.01
CA SER A 145 -19.96 42.11 -5.00
C SER A 145 -21.34 42.35 -4.35
N VAL A 146 -22.13 43.30 -4.85
CA VAL A 146 -23.48 43.64 -4.36
C VAL A 146 -24.47 43.77 -5.52
N ALA A 147 -25.30 42.75 -5.73
CA ALA A 147 -26.34 42.75 -6.76
C ALA A 147 -27.75 43.06 -6.21
N SER A 148 -27.97 42.94 -4.90
CA SER A 148 -29.20 43.41 -4.24
C SER A 148 -28.95 43.83 -2.79
N ILE A 149 -29.77 44.74 -2.28
CA ILE A 149 -29.73 45.17 -0.88
C ILE A 149 -31.12 45.52 -0.37
N THR A 150 -31.40 45.15 0.87
CA THR A 150 -32.55 45.64 1.65
C THR A 150 -32.06 46.44 2.86
N SER A 151 -32.73 47.55 3.19
CA SER A 151 -32.41 48.39 4.34
C SER A 151 -33.67 48.97 5.01
N VAL A 152 -33.54 49.26 6.31
CA VAL A 152 -34.59 49.86 7.14
C VAL A 152 -34.16 51.23 7.61
N ILE A 153 -34.85 52.25 7.11
CA ILE A 153 -34.50 53.66 7.32
C ILE A 153 -35.69 54.53 7.72
N ARG A 154 -35.39 55.69 8.28
CA ARG A 154 -36.35 56.77 8.54
C ARG A 154 -35.69 58.13 8.36
N SER A 155 -36.35 59.05 7.66
CA SER A 155 -35.93 60.45 7.63
C SER A 155 -36.20 61.14 8.97
N GLU A 156 -35.27 61.93 9.46
CA GLU A 156 -35.51 62.75 10.66
C GLU A 156 -36.42 63.97 10.41
N ARG A 157 -36.69 64.26 9.14
CA ARG A 157 -37.43 65.43 8.69
C ARG A 157 -38.41 65.06 7.57
N THR A 158 -39.43 65.88 7.37
CA THR A 158 -40.36 65.73 6.23
C THR A 158 -39.76 66.20 4.90
N ASN A 159 -38.51 66.66 4.91
CA ASN A 159 -37.68 67.05 3.77
C ASN A 159 -36.21 66.70 4.07
N TRP A 160 -35.40 66.33 3.07
CA TRP A 160 -33.98 66.04 3.26
C TRP A 160 -33.21 67.38 3.28
N PRO A 161 -32.70 67.84 4.42
CA PRO A 161 -32.01 69.13 4.52
C PRO A 161 -30.58 69.10 3.94
N SER A 162 -30.06 67.92 3.59
CA SER A 162 -28.73 67.69 3.00
C SER A 162 -28.69 66.34 2.25
N TYR A 163 -27.54 66.02 1.64
CA TYR A 163 -27.26 64.70 1.07
C TYR A 163 -27.38 63.62 2.16
N HIS A 164 -27.75 62.39 1.80
CA HIS A 164 -27.64 61.23 2.68
C HIS A 164 -27.37 59.97 1.84
N THR A 165 -26.98 58.89 2.49
CA THR A 165 -26.68 57.61 1.86
C THR A 165 -27.18 56.50 2.78
N ILE A 166 -28.08 55.65 2.28
CA ILE A 166 -28.52 54.43 2.96
C ILE A 166 -27.34 53.43 2.92
N LEU A 167 -26.95 53.05 1.71
CA LEU A 167 -25.74 52.29 1.43
C LEU A 167 -25.27 52.72 0.03
N GLU A 168 -24.07 53.27 -0.07
CA GLU A 168 -23.44 53.73 -1.31
C GLU A 168 -22.09 53.03 -1.52
N GLY A 169 -21.57 53.03 -2.74
CA GLY A 169 -20.33 52.35 -3.07
C GLY A 169 -19.35 53.15 -3.93
N THR A 170 -18.14 52.62 -4.10
CA THR A 170 -17.16 53.11 -5.09
C THR A 170 -16.70 51.96 -5.99
N PRO A 171 -17.07 51.91 -7.29
CA PRO A 171 -17.93 52.85 -8.03
C PRO A 171 -19.37 52.95 -7.48
N ARG A 172 -20.07 54.05 -7.79
CA ARG A 172 -21.39 54.34 -7.23
C ARG A 172 -22.44 53.31 -7.64
N ILE A 173 -23.27 52.89 -6.69
CA ILE A 173 -24.33 51.90 -6.89
C ILE A 173 -25.70 52.51 -7.14
N GLY A 174 -25.83 53.82 -6.94
CA GLY A 174 -27.09 54.55 -7.08
C GLY A 174 -27.71 54.81 -5.71
N GLY A 175 -26.96 55.43 -4.80
CA GLY A 175 -27.44 55.81 -3.47
C GLY A 175 -28.54 56.86 -3.51
N ILE A 176 -29.31 56.86 -2.42
CA ILE A 176 -30.55 57.61 -2.28
C ILE A 176 -30.29 59.07 -1.95
N LEU A 177 -30.70 59.91 -2.92
CA LEU A 177 -31.21 61.28 -2.80
C LEU A 177 -30.20 62.41 -2.50
N GLU A 178 -30.11 63.29 -3.49
CA GLU A 178 -29.46 64.60 -3.42
C GLU A 178 -30.33 65.65 -2.69
N ASN A 179 -29.66 66.66 -2.14
CA ASN A 179 -30.24 67.83 -1.46
C ASN A 179 -31.49 68.38 -2.19
N GLY A 180 -32.65 68.35 -1.52
CA GLY A 180 -33.90 68.97 -1.99
C GLY A 180 -34.74 68.18 -3.01
N GLY A 181 -34.40 66.93 -3.35
CA GLY A 181 -35.04 66.20 -4.44
C GLY A 181 -35.51 64.78 -4.15
N THR A 182 -36.17 64.21 -5.16
CA THR A 182 -36.76 62.86 -5.19
C THR A 182 -36.00 61.91 -6.12
N THR A 183 -34.82 62.32 -6.57
CA THR A 183 -34.02 61.71 -7.64
C THR A 183 -32.70 61.16 -7.11
N PHE A 184 -32.24 60.06 -7.71
CA PHE A 184 -30.96 59.43 -7.42
C PHE A 184 -29.76 60.31 -7.81
N HIS A 185 -28.67 60.19 -7.08
CA HIS A 185 -27.51 61.04 -7.27
C HIS A 185 -26.78 60.77 -8.61
N SER A 186 -26.41 61.83 -9.34
CA SER A 186 -25.67 61.77 -10.63
C SER A 186 -26.33 60.94 -11.75
N ASN A 187 -27.66 60.83 -11.79
CA ASN A 187 -28.42 60.02 -12.77
C ASN A 187 -28.05 58.52 -12.79
N VAL A 188 -27.49 57.99 -11.71
CA VAL A 188 -27.22 56.55 -11.57
C VAL A 188 -28.39 55.93 -10.82
N TYR A 189 -29.31 55.33 -11.57
CA TYR A 189 -30.51 54.69 -11.04
C TYR A 189 -30.27 53.20 -10.76
N PRO A 190 -30.82 52.64 -9.66
CA PRO A 190 -30.83 51.21 -9.46
C PRO A 190 -31.64 50.51 -10.56
N LEU A 191 -31.37 49.22 -10.79
CA LEU A 191 -32.09 48.40 -11.77
C LEU A 191 -33.52 48.12 -11.34
N GLU A 192 -33.73 47.92 -10.03
CA GLU A 192 -35.03 47.72 -9.42
C GLU A 192 -35.10 48.45 -8.08
N ILE A 193 -36.31 48.85 -7.69
CA ILE A 193 -36.57 49.49 -6.42
C ILE A 193 -37.94 49.08 -5.88
N TRP A 194 -37.98 48.80 -4.59
CA TRP A 194 -39.18 48.46 -3.84
C TRP A 194 -39.20 49.25 -2.54
N ARG A 195 -40.36 49.78 -2.20
CA ARG A 195 -40.60 50.48 -0.95
C ARG A 195 -41.79 49.84 -0.24
N ASN A 196 -41.57 49.37 0.98
CA ASN A 196 -42.56 48.69 1.81
C ASN A 196 -43.27 47.55 1.06
N GLY A 197 -42.50 46.77 0.28
CA GLY A 197 -43.00 45.64 -0.51
C GLY A 197 -43.77 46.01 -1.78
N ILE A 198 -43.79 47.30 -2.16
CA ILE A 198 -44.43 47.79 -3.39
C ILE A 198 -43.33 48.24 -4.37
N SER A 199 -43.35 47.70 -5.58
CA SER A 199 -42.42 48.07 -6.64
C SER A 199 -42.59 49.53 -7.03
N LYS A 200 -41.47 50.20 -7.31
CA LYS A 200 -41.40 51.59 -7.73
C LYS A 200 -40.73 51.68 -9.09
N THR A 201 -41.07 52.69 -9.88
CA THR A 201 -40.27 52.96 -11.08
C THR A 201 -38.95 53.58 -10.67
N THR A 202 -37.90 53.37 -11.46
CA THR A 202 -36.56 53.90 -11.15
C THR A 202 -36.51 55.43 -11.17
N SER A 203 -37.54 56.10 -11.74
CA SER A 203 -37.73 57.54 -11.73
C SER A 203 -38.78 58.05 -10.73
N GLU A 204 -39.44 57.16 -9.97
CA GLU A 204 -40.45 57.55 -8.99
C GLU A 204 -39.81 58.22 -7.78
N SER A 205 -40.51 59.20 -7.23
CA SER A 205 -40.08 59.92 -6.05
C SER A 205 -40.06 59.03 -4.80
N LEU A 206 -38.90 58.96 -4.14
CA LEU A 206 -38.75 58.43 -2.78
C LEU A 206 -38.83 59.52 -1.70
N ALA A 207 -39.62 60.59 -1.93
CA ALA A 207 -39.67 61.75 -1.03
C ALA A 207 -39.69 61.35 0.47
N PRO A 208 -38.91 62.05 1.31
CA PRO A 208 -38.83 61.75 2.72
C PRO A 208 -40.21 61.91 3.35
N VAL A 209 -40.61 60.88 4.08
CA VAL A 209 -41.63 61.01 5.11
C VAL A 209 -40.93 60.72 6.43
N ASN A 210 -41.31 61.42 7.49
CA ASN A 210 -40.80 61.18 8.84
C ASN A 210 -41.40 59.88 9.43
N GLU A 211 -41.33 58.81 8.64
CA GLU A 211 -41.92 57.49 8.86
C GLU A 211 -40.90 56.42 8.46
N GLY A 212 -40.90 55.30 9.19
CA GLY A 212 -40.04 54.17 8.86
C GLY A 212 -40.41 53.54 7.52
N MET A 213 -39.42 53.09 6.77
CA MET A 213 -39.63 52.34 5.54
C MET A 213 -38.63 51.20 5.41
N VAL A 214 -39.09 50.12 4.80
CA VAL A 214 -38.24 49.04 4.29
C VAL A 214 -38.01 49.32 2.81
N LEU A 215 -36.76 49.33 2.40
CA LEU A 215 -36.38 49.60 1.03
C LEU A 215 -35.52 48.47 0.51
N TYR A 216 -35.87 47.97 -0.67
CA TYR A 216 -35.01 47.08 -1.43
C TYR A 216 -34.60 47.76 -2.74
N ILE A 217 -33.32 47.65 -3.10
CA ILE A 217 -32.79 48.10 -4.39
C ILE A 217 -31.88 47.03 -5.00
N SER A 218 -31.86 46.97 -6.33
CA SER A 218 -30.86 46.22 -7.10
C SER A 218 -29.85 47.22 -7.70
N PRO A 219 -28.61 47.31 -7.19
CA PRO A 219 -27.58 48.21 -7.69
C PRO A 219 -27.33 48.17 -9.19
N ARG A 220 -26.84 49.29 -9.75
CA ARG A 220 -26.43 49.35 -11.17
C ARG A 220 -25.08 48.68 -11.46
N THR A 221 -24.23 48.58 -10.45
CA THR A 221 -22.94 47.89 -10.48
C THR A 221 -22.83 47.02 -9.24
N ASP A 222 -22.28 45.84 -9.40
CA ASP A 222 -22.07 44.89 -8.33
C ASP A 222 -20.67 44.98 -7.72
N ASN A 223 -19.63 45.36 -8.47
CA ASN A 223 -18.25 45.33 -7.99
C ASN A 223 -17.81 46.65 -7.32
N LEU A 224 -17.75 46.66 -5.98
CA LEU A 224 -17.40 47.80 -5.14
C LEU A 224 -16.06 47.61 -4.46
N ASN A 225 -15.33 48.71 -4.25
CA ASN A 225 -14.09 48.75 -3.45
C ASN A 225 -14.31 49.37 -2.07
N GLN A 226 -15.42 50.09 -1.88
CA GLN A 226 -15.82 50.68 -0.61
C GLN A 226 -17.34 50.67 -0.51
N ILE A 227 -17.86 50.55 0.73
CA ILE A 227 -19.26 50.83 1.07
C ILE A 227 -19.32 51.94 2.11
N PHE A 228 -20.27 52.86 1.96
CA PHE A 228 -20.57 53.92 2.91
C PHE A 228 -22.02 53.87 3.37
N ILE A 229 -22.24 54.04 4.67
CA ILE A 229 -23.55 54.31 5.28
C ILE A 229 -23.52 55.69 5.93
N GLY A 230 -24.53 56.52 5.67
CA GLY A 230 -24.78 57.81 6.31
C GLY A 230 -24.06 59.03 5.71
N ASN A 231 -22.80 58.87 5.27
CA ASN A 231 -22.03 59.94 4.62
C ASN A 231 -21.91 59.74 3.11
N TYR A 232 -21.96 60.84 2.37
CA TYR A 232 -21.95 60.85 0.91
C TYR A 232 -20.54 60.56 0.37
N ASP A 233 -20.37 59.50 -0.43
CA ASP A 233 -19.10 59.07 -1.05
C ASP A 233 -17.89 59.00 -0.09
N GLY A 234 -18.11 58.80 1.20
CA GLY A 234 -17.05 58.88 2.20
C GLY A 234 -16.54 60.31 2.50
N GLY A 235 -17.16 61.34 1.93
CA GLY A 235 -16.72 62.74 1.95
C GLY A 235 -17.23 63.63 3.09
N GLY A 236 -17.11 64.95 2.89
CA GLY A 236 -17.38 66.01 3.88
C GLY A 236 -18.84 66.50 3.98
N GLY A 237 -19.79 65.83 3.33
CA GLY A 237 -21.22 66.18 3.35
C GLY A 237 -22.09 64.93 3.50
N GLY A 238 -23.32 65.07 4.02
CA GLY A 238 -24.17 63.92 4.30
C GLY A 238 -25.02 64.08 5.56
N GLY A 239 -25.85 63.09 5.87
CA GLY A 239 -26.50 62.92 7.16
C GLY A 239 -27.85 63.61 7.34
N SER A 240 -28.92 62.81 7.31
CA SER A 240 -30.30 63.18 7.72
C SER A 240 -31.21 61.96 7.98
N ILE A 241 -30.63 60.76 8.14
CA ILE A 241 -31.35 59.49 8.29
C ILE A 241 -31.07 58.82 9.62
N LEU A 242 -32.08 58.10 10.10
CA LEU A 242 -31.93 56.97 11.00
C LEU A 242 -31.86 55.69 10.18
N GLU A 243 -30.98 54.77 10.56
CA GLU A 243 -30.85 53.45 9.94
C GLU A 243 -30.59 52.39 11.01
N SER A 244 -31.26 51.25 10.89
CA SER A 244 -31.20 50.16 11.88
C SER A 244 -30.76 48.81 11.30
N GLU A 245 -30.88 48.61 10.00
CA GLU A 245 -30.53 47.34 9.35
C GLU A 245 -30.26 47.54 7.86
N ALA A 246 -29.19 46.92 7.33
CA ALA A 246 -28.84 46.86 5.93
C ALA A 246 -28.25 45.48 5.58
N ILE A 247 -28.82 44.79 4.60
CA ILE A 247 -28.46 43.42 4.21
C ILE A 247 -28.26 43.37 2.70
N ALA A 248 -27.05 43.04 2.27
CA ALA A 248 -26.69 43.02 0.84
C ALA A 248 -26.27 41.63 0.39
N PHE A 249 -26.53 41.30 -0.88
CA PHE A 249 -26.24 39.99 -1.50
C PHE A 249 -25.47 40.19 -2.81
N SER A 250 -24.60 39.25 -3.15
CA SER A 250 -23.86 39.25 -4.42
C SER A 250 -24.70 38.77 -5.61
N THR A 251 -25.92 38.32 -5.37
CA THR A 251 -26.89 37.92 -6.39
C THR A 251 -28.20 38.70 -6.23
N ILE A 252 -28.96 38.79 -7.32
CA ILE A 252 -30.34 39.30 -7.27
C ILE A 252 -31.20 38.22 -6.63
N ASN A 253 -31.83 38.54 -5.50
CA ASN A 253 -32.72 37.61 -4.82
C ASN A 253 -33.99 37.38 -5.64
N THR A 254 -34.51 36.15 -5.61
CA THR A 254 -35.83 35.85 -6.18
C THR A 254 -36.92 36.65 -5.45
N SER A 255 -38.05 36.89 -6.12
CA SER A 255 -39.14 37.69 -5.53
C SER A 255 -39.62 37.16 -4.18
N ASP A 256 -39.63 35.84 -3.97
CA ASP A 256 -40.06 35.22 -2.71
C ASP A 256 -39.05 35.43 -1.58
N VAL A 257 -37.75 35.32 -1.87
CA VAL A 257 -36.66 35.59 -0.91
C VAL A 257 -36.66 37.08 -0.52
N ARG A 258 -36.76 37.97 -1.51
CA ARG A 258 -36.91 39.42 -1.28
C ARG A 258 -38.10 39.70 -0.37
N GLN A 259 -39.28 39.20 -0.73
CA GLN A 259 -40.52 39.46 0.00
C GLN A 259 -40.46 38.92 1.43
N SER A 260 -39.86 37.74 1.65
CA SER A 260 -39.64 37.19 2.99
C SER A 260 -38.82 38.15 3.87
N MET A 261 -37.69 38.63 3.34
CA MET A 261 -36.83 39.58 4.06
C MET A 261 -37.54 40.90 4.35
N GLU A 262 -38.19 41.49 3.35
CA GLU A 262 -38.89 42.77 3.51
C GLU A 262 -40.04 42.66 4.53
N CYS A 263 -40.78 41.55 4.52
CA CYS A 263 -41.85 41.29 5.48
C CYS A 263 -41.32 41.10 6.90
N ASN A 264 -40.22 40.35 7.07
CA ASN A 264 -39.58 40.16 8.36
C ASN A 264 -39.07 41.50 8.93
N GLN A 265 -38.40 42.31 8.10
CA GLN A 265 -37.95 43.66 8.44
C GLN A 265 -39.12 44.56 8.83
N GLY A 266 -40.17 44.59 8.01
CA GLY A 266 -41.30 45.47 8.25
C GLY A 266 -42.02 45.16 9.57
N VAL A 267 -42.27 43.88 9.86
CA VAL A 267 -42.88 43.46 11.13
C VAL A 267 -42.00 43.85 12.32
N TYR A 268 -40.70 43.54 12.26
CA TYR A 268 -39.81 43.79 13.38
C TYR A 268 -39.66 45.29 13.71
N TYR A 269 -39.57 46.14 12.68
CA TYR A 269 -39.41 47.60 12.81
C TYR A 269 -40.74 48.39 12.82
N GLY A 270 -41.89 47.71 12.77
CA GLY A 270 -43.20 48.37 12.79
C GLY A 270 -43.51 49.17 11.52
N VAL A 271 -42.96 48.77 10.38
CA VAL A 271 -43.28 49.32 9.04
C VAL A 271 -44.41 48.50 8.44
N ASN A 272 -45.47 49.17 7.97
CA ASN A 272 -46.62 48.49 7.39
C ASN A 272 -46.27 47.84 6.03
N MET A 273 -46.41 46.52 5.94
CA MET A 273 -46.15 45.71 4.74
C MET A 273 -47.45 45.15 4.15
N THR A 274 -47.86 45.65 2.99
CA THR A 274 -49.17 45.36 2.40
C THR A 274 -49.28 43.95 1.79
N LEU A 275 -48.15 43.31 1.42
CA LEU A 275 -48.09 42.00 0.74
C LEU A 275 -47.14 41.03 1.47
N CYS A 276 -47.66 40.09 2.28
CA CYS A 276 -46.89 39.06 3.01
C CYS A 276 -47.66 37.73 3.16
N SER A 277 -48.18 37.19 2.05
CA SER A 277 -48.88 35.88 2.05
C SER A 277 -47.90 34.72 2.26
N THR A 278 -48.35 33.65 2.92
CA THR A 278 -47.59 32.40 3.06
C THR A 278 -47.46 31.71 1.69
N ALA A 279 -46.26 31.28 1.31
CA ALA A 279 -46.02 30.58 0.05
C ALA A 279 -44.84 29.59 0.17
N ILE A 280 -44.89 28.46 -0.55
CA ILE A 280 -43.78 27.50 -0.63
C ILE A 280 -42.94 27.83 -1.87
N SER A 281 -41.66 28.11 -1.67
CA SER A 281 -40.71 28.44 -2.73
C SER A 281 -39.85 27.24 -3.15
N THR A 282 -39.73 26.21 -2.31
CA THR A 282 -39.03 24.96 -2.66
C THR A 282 -39.71 23.78 -2.00
N ASN A 283 -40.11 22.82 -2.83
CA ASN A 283 -40.76 21.59 -2.39
C ASN A 283 -39.73 20.54 -1.96
N PRO A 284 -40.14 19.55 -1.16
CA PRO A 284 -39.34 18.35 -0.92
C PRO A 284 -38.92 17.69 -2.24
N SER A 285 -37.74 17.07 -2.26
CA SER A 285 -37.23 16.34 -3.43
C SER A 285 -38.29 15.39 -3.97
N SER A 286 -38.56 15.48 -5.27
CA SER A 286 -39.45 14.56 -5.99
C SER A 286 -38.74 13.29 -6.48
N SER A 287 -37.43 13.18 -6.25
CA SER A 287 -36.65 11.99 -6.62
C SER A 287 -36.90 10.86 -5.65
N ASN A 288 -37.01 9.63 -6.14
CA ASN A 288 -37.16 8.46 -5.27
C ASN A 288 -35.86 8.21 -4.49
N HIS A 289 -36.00 7.80 -3.24
CA HIS A 289 -34.92 7.42 -2.35
C HIS A 289 -35.07 5.94 -1.98
N PHE A 290 -33.97 5.20 -2.05
CA PHE A 290 -33.94 3.77 -1.73
C PHE A 290 -33.09 3.56 -0.50
N GLU A 291 -33.65 2.93 0.52
CA GLU A 291 -33.04 2.81 1.84
C GLU A 291 -33.05 1.35 2.29
N CYS A 292 -32.02 0.93 3.03
CA CYS A 292 -32.02 -0.39 3.64
C CYS A 292 -32.69 -0.35 5.01
N LEU A 293 -33.42 -1.40 5.36
CA LEU A 293 -34.10 -1.52 6.66
C LEU A 293 -33.13 -1.20 7.83
N GLY A 294 -33.46 -0.18 8.61
CA GLY A 294 -32.69 0.26 9.78
C GLY A 294 -31.56 1.25 9.51
N THR A 295 -31.34 1.73 8.27
CA THR A 295 -30.37 2.80 7.98
C THR A 295 -30.95 4.19 8.21
N VAL A 296 -30.12 5.23 8.35
CA VAL A 296 -30.62 6.62 8.43
C VAL A 296 -30.93 7.10 7.02
N ALA A 297 -32.18 7.49 6.75
CA ALA A 297 -32.59 8.00 5.45
C ALA A 297 -32.07 9.41 5.16
N THR A 298 -32.05 9.79 3.88
CA THR A 298 -31.76 11.17 3.47
C THR A 298 -32.85 12.14 4.00
N PRO A 299 -32.49 13.26 4.65
CA PRO A 299 -33.47 14.26 5.10
C PRO A 299 -34.22 14.93 3.92
N LEU A 300 -35.52 15.11 4.08
CA LEU A 300 -36.38 15.92 3.21
C LEU A 300 -36.42 17.36 3.73
N THR A 301 -36.37 18.35 2.83
CA THR A 301 -36.33 19.79 3.18
C THR A 301 -37.42 20.57 2.44
N VAL A 302 -37.94 21.63 3.03
CA VAL A 302 -38.89 22.58 2.41
C VAL A 302 -38.45 24.03 2.66
N HIS A 303 -38.67 24.92 1.69
CA HIS A 303 -38.49 26.36 1.87
C HIS A 303 -39.81 27.09 1.63
N ALA A 304 -40.16 28.03 2.52
CA ALA A 304 -41.39 28.82 2.45
C ALA A 304 -41.14 30.27 2.87
N SER A 305 -41.95 31.20 2.35
CA SER A 305 -42.00 32.61 2.71
C SER A 305 -43.30 32.93 3.44
N GLY A 306 -43.29 33.92 4.33
CA GLY A 306 -44.45 34.34 5.11
C GLY A 306 -44.08 34.84 6.51
N LEU A 307 -45.08 35.09 7.36
CA LEU A 307 -44.88 35.62 8.71
C LEU A 307 -45.16 34.54 9.77
N ASN A 308 -44.24 34.32 10.73
CA ASN A 308 -44.35 33.30 11.80
C ASN A 308 -44.69 31.90 11.25
N LEU A 309 -43.84 31.40 10.35
CA LEU A 309 -44.07 30.12 9.69
C LEU A 309 -44.03 28.94 10.67
N LEU A 310 -45.01 28.04 10.58
CA LEU A 310 -45.01 26.75 11.27
C LEU A 310 -45.10 25.62 10.24
N TYR A 311 -44.38 24.53 10.51
CA TYR A 311 -44.31 23.36 9.63
C TYR A 311 -44.97 22.17 10.31
N GLN A 312 -45.64 21.32 9.53
CA GLN A 312 -46.11 20.03 10.00
C GLN A 312 -46.03 18.99 8.87
N TRP A 313 -45.23 17.95 9.09
CA TRP A 313 -45.07 16.86 8.11
C TRP A 313 -46.13 15.77 8.27
N TYR A 314 -46.47 15.16 7.13
CA TYR A 314 -47.42 14.07 6.98
C TYR A 314 -46.81 12.97 6.11
N SER A 315 -47.17 11.72 6.39
CA SER A 315 -46.79 10.55 5.58
C SER A 315 -47.99 9.95 4.85
N ASN A 316 -47.77 9.34 3.69
CA ASN A 316 -48.81 8.67 2.92
C ASN A 316 -48.27 7.39 2.27
N SER A 317 -49.12 6.38 2.10
CA SER A 317 -48.79 5.16 1.35
C SER A 317 -48.92 5.35 -0.17
N THR A 318 -49.52 6.45 -0.60
CA THR A 318 -49.64 6.85 -2.01
C THR A 318 -49.04 8.24 -2.23
N SER A 319 -48.69 8.55 -3.48
CA SER A 319 -48.14 9.86 -3.87
C SER A 319 -49.24 10.94 -3.87
N SER A 320 -49.75 11.28 -2.68
CA SER A 320 -50.85 12.24 -2.48
C SER A 320 -50.64 13.12 -1.24
N THR A 321 -51.18 14.33 -1.32
CA THR A 321 -51.27 15.29 -0.20
C THR A 321 -52.60 15.24 0.55
N THR A 322 -53.50 14.32 0.17
CA THR A 322 -54.79 14.07 0.84
C THR A 322 -54.71 12.82 1.72
N ASP A 323 -55.45 12.83 2.83
CA ASP A 323 -55.56 11.70 3.77
C ASP A 323 -54.20 11.21 4.33
N GLY A 324 -53.21 12.10 4.43
CA GLY A 324 -51.91 11.80 5.02
C GLY A 324 -52.00 11.59 6.54
N THR A 325 -51.18 10.66 7.06
CA THR A 325 -51.00 10.42 8.49
C THR A 325 -50.09 11.49 9.08
N LEU A 326 -50.55 12.16 10.14
CA LEU A 326 -49.76 13.13 10.90
C LEU A 326 -48.51 12.48 11.50
N ILE A 327 -47.36 13.16 11.38
CA ILE A 327 -46.10 12.73 12.03
C ILE A 327 -45.84 13.63 13.24
N ASP A 328 -46.05 13.10 14.44
CA ASP A 328 -45.90 13.87 15.67
C ASP A 328 -44.47 14.41 15.87
N GLY A 329 -44.36 15.67 16.29
CA GLY A 329 -43.08 16.35 16.51
C GLY A 329 -42.29 16.74 15.25
N ALA A 330 -42.73 16.37 14.04
CA ALA A 330 -42.08 16.77 12.80
C ALA A 330 -42.49 18.19 12.39
N ASN A 331 -41.95 19.19 13.09
CA ASN A 331 -42.40 20.58 13.05
C ASN A 331 -41.35 21.60 12.55
N THR A 332 -40.32 21.11 11.87
CA THR A 332 -39.26 21.96 11.30
C THR A 332 -39.30 21.92 9.77
N SER A 333 -38.54 22.79 9.12
CA SER A 333 -38.37 22.81 7.67
C SER A 333 -37.64 21.59 7.10
N THR A 334 -37.18 20.66 7.95
CA THR A 334 -36.49 19.42 7.57
C THR A 334 -37.09 18.20 8.29
N PHE A 335 -37.12 17.04 7.65
CA PHE A 335 -37.64 15.79 8.21
C PHE A 335 -36.82 14.57 7.74
N ILE A 336 -36.48 13.64 8.63
CA ILE A 336 -35.77 12.39 8.30
C ILE A 336 -36.77 11.24 8.26
N PRO A 337 -37.03 10.62 7.09
CA PRO A 337 -37.96 9.49 6.98
C PRO A 337 -37.53 8.27 7.81
N PRO A 338 -38.46 7.58 8.50
CA PRO A 338 -38.18 6.32 9.17
C PRO A 338 -37.91 5.17 8.17
N THR A 339 -36.97 4.30 8.53
CA THR A 339 -36.58 3.10 7.76
C THR A 339 -36.81 1.81 8.54
N THR A 340 -37.67 1.84 9.56
CA THR A 340 -37.89 0.71 10.49
C THR A 340 -38.79 -0.38 9.93
N SER A 341 -39.44 -0.16 8.79
CA SER A 341 -40.34 -1.11 8.13
C SER A 341 -40.15 -1.08 6.62
N ILE A 342 -40.14 -2.26 6.00
CA ILE A 342 -40.08 -2.43 4.55
C ILE A 342 -41.34 -1.85 3.91
N GLY A 343 -41.18 -1.15 2.78
CA GLY A 343 -42.30 -0.63 2.01
C GLY A 343 -42.00 0.72 1.37
N THR A 344 -43.00 1.27 0.69
CA THR A 344 -42.92 2.58 0.05
C THR A 344 -43.75 3.59 0.82
N THR A 345 -43.16 4.73 1.19
CA THR A 345 -43.86 5.84 1.87
C THR A 345 -43.52 7.17 1.20
N TYR A 346 -44.49 8.08 1.16
CA TYR A 346 -44.39 9.43 0.60
C TYR A 346 -44.62 10.45 1.71
N TYR A 347 -44.08 11.65 1.56
CA TYR A 347 -44.18 12.70 2.57
C TYR A 347 -44.57 14.04 1.95
N TYR A 348 -45.27 14.86 2.70
CA TYR A 348 -45.51 16.26 2.36
C TYR A 348 -45.60 17.07 3.65
N VAL A 349 -45.54 18.40 3.52
CA VAL A 349 -45.58 19.32 4.65
C VAL A 349 -46.62 20.41 4.40
N VAL A 350 -47.38 20.72 5.44
CA VAL A 350 -48.26 21.89 5.47
C VAL A 350 -47.52 23.01 6.18
N VAL A 351 -47.46 24.17 5.55
CA VAL A 351 -46.84 25.38 6.10
C VAL A 351 -47.93 26.40 6.36
N SER A 352 -48.04 26.81 7.62
CA SER A 352 -48.97 27.86 8.06
C SER A 352 -48.21 29.14 8.41
N GLY A 353 -48.90 30.28 8.40
CA GLY A 353 -48.33 31.58 8.75
C GLY A 353 -49.39 32.55 9.28
N SER A 354 -48.98 33.76 9.64
CA SER A 354 -49.85 34.77 10.27
C SER A 354 -50.89 35.38 9.31
N LYS A 355 -50.76 35.10 8.00
CA LYS A 355 -51.76 35.46 6.98
C LYS A 355 -52.17 34.20 6.25
N GLU A 356 -53.46 33.90 6.31
CA GLU A 356 -54.12 32.82 5.58
C GLU A 356 -54.01 33.00 4.05
N PRO A 357 -54.08 31.92 3.26
CA PRO A 357 -54.27 30.52 3.68
C PRO A 357 -52.95 29.80 4.00
N ASP A 358 -53.06 28.70 4.76
CA ASP A 358 -52.01 27.67 4.82
C ASP A 358 -51.73 27.08 3.43
N VAL A 359 -50.48 26.69 3.20
CA VAL A 359 -50.02 26.13 1.92
C VAL A 359 -49.44 24.73 2.10
N THR A 360 -49.80 23.83 1.21
CA THR A 360 -49.32 22.44 1.22
C THR A 360 -48.25 22.24 0.17
N SER A 361 -47.15 21.59 0.54
CA SER A 361 -46.08 21.25 -0.41
C SER A 361 -46.56 20.24 -1.44
N ALA A 362 -45.82 20.14 -2.55
CA ALA A 362 -45.84 18.94 -3.36
C ALA A 362 -45.39 17.72 -2.52
N VAL A 363 -45.83 16.55 -2.94
CA VAL A 363 -45.40 15.28 -2.34
C VAL A 363 -43.95 14.97 -2.70
N SER A 364 -43.20 14.39 -1.76
CA SER A 364 -41.84 13.91 -1.98
C SER A 364 -41.81 12.77 -3.01
N GLY A 365 -40.61 12.45 -3.49
CA GLY A 365 -40.38 11.16 -4.12
C GLY A 365 -40.62 10.00 -3.15
N ALA A 366 -40.74 8.81 -3.71
CA ALA A 366 -40.98 7.59 -2.93
C ALA A 366 -39.78 7.29 -2.03
N ILE A 367 -40.01 7.09 -0.73
CA ILE A 367 -39.04 6.49 0.18
C ILE A 367 -39.29 4.99 0.19
N ILE A 368 -38.40 4.23 -0.43
CA ILE A 368 -38.53 2.78 -0.63
C ILE A 368 -37.55 2.08 0.30
N VAL A 369 -38.07 1.47 1.35
CA VAL A 369 -37.29 0.69 2.31
C VAL A 369 -37.32 -0.77 1.89
N GLU A 370 -36.15 -1.35 1.66
CA GLU A 370 -35.97 -2.77 1.30
C GLU A 370 -35.12 -3.52 2.31
N SER A 371 -35.04 -4.85 2.18
CA SER A 371 -34.20 -5.70 3.01
C SER A 371 -33.53 -6.78 2.15
N LEU A 372 -32.32 -7.20 2.53
CA LEU A 372 -31.62 -8.31 1.89
C LEU A 372 -31.13 -9.30 2.96
N SER A 373 -31.52 -10.57 2.86
CA SER A 373 -31.28 -11.57 3.91
C SER A 373 -29.86 -12.14 3.90
N ALA A 374 -29.53 -12.99 2.92
CA ALA A 374 -28.22 -13.66 2.81
C ALA A 374 -27.90 -14.04 1.36
N VAL A 375 -26.63 -13.94 0.99
CA VAL A 375 -26.13 -14.40 -0.32
C VAL A 375 -25.30 -15.67 -0.15
N THR A 376 -25.35 -16.58 -1.12
CA THR A 376 -24.63 -17.86 -1.07
C THR A 376 -23.69 -18.01 -2.26
N ILE A 377 -22.64 -18.82 -2.10
CA ILE A 377 -21.66 -19.15 -3.14
C ILE A 377 -21.63 -20.66 -3.33
N THR A 378 -21.68 -21.12 -4.58
CA THR A 378 -21.58 -22.53 -4.96
C THR A 378 -20.39 -22.74 -5.91
N PRO A 379 -19.47 -23.69 -5.63
CA PRO A 379 -19.40 -24.48 -4.39
C PRO A 379 -18.98 -23.64 -3.17
N SER A 380 -19.39 -24.02 -1.97
CA SER A 380 -19.05 -23.32 -0.72
C SER A 380 -17.62 -23.58 -0.24
N THR A 381 -16.99 -24.64 -0.75
CA THR A 381 -15.57 -24.97 -0.61
C THR A 381 -15.05 -25.47 -1.95
N ALA A 382 -13.87 -25.03 -2.37
CA ALA A 382 -13.32 -25.36 -3.68
C ALA A 382 -11.85 -25.79 -3.60
N THR A 383 -11.49 -26.84 -4.34
CA THR A 383 -10.11 -27.31 -4.53
C THR A 383 -9.88 -27.60 -6.00
N ILE A 384 -8.76 -27.12 -6.55
CA ILE A 384 -8.33 -27.34 -7.94
C ILE A 384 -6.84 -27.70 -8.00
N ASN A 385 -6.38 -28.33 -9.08
CA ASN A 385 -4.93 -28.47 -9.31
C ASN A 385 -4.36 -27.19 -9.92
N ALA A 386 -3.06 -26.97 -9.73
CA ALA A 386 -2.35 -25.85 -10.33
C ALA A 386 -2.50 -25.88 -11.86
N GLY A 387 -3.05 -24.80 -12.43
CA GLY A 387 -3.33 -24.68 -13.87
C GLY A 387 -4.79 -24.95 -14.27
N ASP A 388 -5.61 -25.51 -13.37
CA ASP A 388 -7.04 -25.70 -13.60
C ASP A 388 -7.85 -24.41 -13.35
N SER A 389 -9.16 -24.48 -13.66
CA SER A 389 -10.12 -23.41 -13.41
C SER A 389 -11.39 -23.94 -12.76
N ILE A 390 -12.14 -23.09 -12.06
CA ILE A 390 -13.42 -23.43 -11.44
C ILE A 390 -14.43 -22.28 -11.59
N THR A 391 -15.70 -22.63 -11.78
CA THR A 391 -16.80 -21.66 -11.79
C THR A 391 -17.41 -21.51 -10.40
N LEU A 392 -17.47 -20.28 -9.91
CA LEU A 392 -18.16 -19.88 -8.68
C LEU A 392 -19.49 -19.21 -9.05
N THR A 393 -20.59 -19.62 -8.40
CA THR A 393 -21.93 -19.09 -8.67
C THR A 393 -22.56 -18.54 -7.40
N ALA A 394 -22.95 -17.26 -7.46
CA ALA A 394 -23.65 -16.52 -6.44
C ALA A 394 -25.17 -16.64 -6.58
N SER A 395 -25.88 -16.64 -5.45
CA SER A 395 -27.35 -16.54 -5.43
C SER A 395 -27.84 -15.74 -4.21
N GLY A 396 -29.11 -15.31 -4.21
CA GLY A 396 -29.76 -14.63 -3.08
C GLY A 396 -29.82 -13.09 -3.17
N ALA A 397 -29.32 -12.49 -4.25
CA ALA A 397 -29.39 -11.04 -4.52
C ALA A 397 -29.80 -10.74 -5.98
N SER A 398 -30.08 -9.46 -6.29
CA SER A 398 -30.45 -9.02 -7.64
C SER A 398 -29.23 -8.73 -8.50
N THR A 399 -28.18 -8.14 -7.92
CA THR A 399 -26.89 -7.93 -8.57
C THR A 399 -25.78 -8.42 -7.65
N TYR A 400 -24.65 -8.79 -8.26
CA TYR A 400 -23.51 -9.38 -7.55
C TYR A 400 -22.24 -8.64 -7.92
N PHE A 401 -21.30 -8.59 -6.99
CA PHE A 401 -19.98 -8.03 -7.21
C PHE A 401 -18.94 -8.95 -6.56
N TRP A 402 -18.03 -9.47 -7.37
CA TRP A 402 -16.96 -10.36 -6.93
C TRP A 402 -15.62 -9.60 -6.81
N GLY A 403 -14.85 -9.85 -5.74
CA GLY A 403 -13.55 -9.23 -5.48
C GLY A 403 -12.66 -10.01 -4.50
N PHE A 404 -11.61 -9.40 -3.95
CA PHE A 404 -10.74 -9.99 -2.90
C PHE A 404 -10.84 -9.19 -1.57
N ASN A 405 -10.12 -9.61 -0.53
CA ASN A 405 -10.22 -9.03 0.82
C ASN A 405 -9.78 -7.56 0.90
N ASN A 406 -10.73 -6.67 1.16
CA ASN A 406 -10.55 -5.22 1.39
C ASN A 406 -10.25 -4.87 2.87
N ALA A 407 -9.61 -5.77 3.63
CA ALA A 407 -9.09 -5.37 4.94
C ALA A 407 -8.04 -4.26 4.77
N THR A 408 -8.02 -3.28 5.68
CA THR A 408 -6.98 -2.24 5.59
C THR A 408 -5.61 -2.92 5.74
N PRO A 409 -4.63 -2.60 4.88
CA PRO A 409 -3.39 -3.37 4.72
C PRO A 409 -2.54 -3.49 5.99
N LEU A 410 -2.74 -2.60 6.98
CA LEU A 410 -1.87 -2.50 8.15
C LEU A 410 -2.47 -3.01 9.45
N ASP A 411 -3.74 -3.42 9.48
CA ASP A 411 -4.38 -3.86 10.74
C ASP A 411 -3.75 -5.15 11.31
N ASN A 412 -3.18 -5.98 10.45
CA ASN A 412 -2.60 -7.29 10.81
C ASN A 412 -1.07 -7.32 10.69
N VAL A 413 -0.42 -6.20 10.38
CA VAL A 413 1.03 -6.12 10.19
C VAL A 413 1.58 -5.03 11.09
N SER A 414 2.53 -5.35 11.98
CA SER A 414 3.14 -4.38 12.89
C SER A 414 4.40 -3.75 12.28
N HIS A 415 5.04 -2.81 12.99
CA HIS A 415 6.39 -2.29 12.62
C HIS A 415 6.45 -1.47 11.32
N TYR A 416 5.44 -0.64 11.04
CA TYR A 416 5.43 0.33 9.94
C TYR A 416 5.91 1.73 10.40
N LYS A 417 6.64 2.42 9.53
CA LYS A 417 7.18 3.78 9.73
C LYS A 417 6.59 4.81 8.79
N LEU A 418 6.13 4.37 7.62
CA LEU A 418 5.47 5.22 6.64
C LEU A 418 4.36 4.43 5.99
N ALA A 419 3.18 5.04 5.88
CA ALA A 419 2.08 4.48 5.11
C ALA A 419 1.32 5.62 4.46
N VAL A 420 1.51 5.80 3.16
CA VAL A 420 0.89 6.90 2.41
C VAL A 420 0.11 6.34 1.22
N GLY A 421 -1.06 6.90 0.99
CA GLY A 421 -2.00 6.45 -0.02
C GLY A 421 -3.31 7.20 0.08
N LEU A 422 -4.19 7.01 -0.90
CA LEU A 422 -5.46 7.76 -0.97
C LEU A 422 -6.64 7.03 -0.31
N ARG A 423 -6.52 5.73 -0.04
CA ARG A 423 -7.50 4.96 0.74
C ARG A 423 -7.08 4.85 2.20
N LEU A 424 -7.98 4.41 3.07
CA LEU A 424 -7.66 4.14 4.47
C LEU A 424 -6.76 2.91 4.56
N LEU A 425 -5.53 3.09 5.07
CA LEU A 425 -4.49 2.06 5.14
C LEU A 425 -4.46 1.32 6.48
N ARG A 426 -5.06 1.91 7.51
CA ARG A 426 -5.18 1.36 8.87
C ARG A 426 -6.51 1.78 9.48
N SER A 427 -7.27 0.85 10.04
CA SER A 427 -8.57 1.12 10.66
C SER A 427 -8.51 2.14 11.82
N ALA A 428 -7.42 2.11 12.59
CA ALA A 428 -7.20 3.02 13.72
C ALA A 428 -6.74 4.44 13.31
N TYR A 429 -6.54 4.72 12.02
CA TYR A 429 -6.16 6.05 11.56
C TYR A 429 -7.39 6.96 11.39
N SER A 430 -7.36 8.15 11.98
CA SER A 430 -8.47 9.11 11.97
C SER A 430 -8.13 10.46 11.33
N GLY A 431 -6.98 10.58 10.67
CA GLY A 431 -6.53 11.82 10.02
C GLY A 431 -6.95 11.92 8.55
N SER A 432 -6.50 12.98 7.88
CA SER A 432 -6.70 13.18 6.44
C SER A 432 -5.83 12.24 5.61
N ALA A 433 -6.23 11.95 4.37
CA ALA A 433 -5.43 11.21 3.40
C ALA A 433 -4.50 12.14 2.61
N ILE A 434 -5.05 13.28 2.18
CA ILE A 434 -4.39 14.19 1.25
C ILE A 434 -4.77 15.65 1.52
N ARG A 435 -3.82 16.56 1.29
CA ARG A 435 -4.05 17.99 1.14
C ARG A 435 -3.93 18.36 -0.33
N LEU A 436 -4.96 18.97 -0.89
CA LEU A 436 -4.98 19.43 -2.28
C LEU A 436 -4.92 20.96 -2.33
N ARG A 437 -4.28 21.49 -3.37
CA ARG A 437 -4.36 22.87 -3.83
C ARG A 437 -5.21 22.90 -5.09
N ARG A 438 -6.25 23.74 -5.10
CA ARG A 438 -7.13 23.92 -6.25
C ARG A 438 -6.44 24.83 -7.28
N SER A 439 -6.55 24.47 -8.56
CA SER A 439 -5.84 25.18 -9.63
C SER A 439 -6.46 26.53 -10.00
N SER A 440 -7.72 26.78 -9.63
CA SER A 440 -8.43 28.01 -9.98
C SER A 440 -8.05 29.20 -9.11
N ASP A 441 -7.64 28.97 -7.87
CA ASP A 441 -7.45 30.02 -6.87
C ASP A 441 -6.36 29.73 -5.83
N ASP A 442 -5.58 28.67 -6.02
CA ASP A 442 -4.50 28.23 -5.11
C ASP A 442 -4.94 27.94 -3.66
N VAL A 443 -6.25 27.84 -3.40
CA VAL A 443 -6.78 27.48 -2.08
C VAL A 443 -6.44 26.02 -1.78
N GLU A 444 -6.04 25.74 -0.55
CA GLU A 444 -5.71 24.40 -0.08
C GLU A 444 -6.78 23.85 0.88
N ALA A 445 -7.05 22.55 0.80
CA ALA A 445 -7.93 21.85 1.73
C ALA A 445 -7.47 20.42 1.98
N ASP A 446 -7.79 19.92 3.18
CA ASP A 446 -7.49 18.57 3.63
C ASP A 446 -8.71 17.65 3.43
N PHE A 447 -8.47 16.44 2.93
CA PHE A 447 -9.51 15.47 2.62
C PHE A 447 -9.20 14.12 3.25
N GLY A 448 -10.20 13.57 3.94
CA GLY A 448 -10.16 12.25 4.59
C GLY A 448 -10.95 11.21 3.80
N PHE A 449 -11.57 10.28 4.54
CA PHE A 449 -12.18 9.08 3.97
C PHE A 449 -13.72 9.10 4.07
N SER A 450 -14.37 8.38 3.16
CA SER A 450 -15.75 7.91 3.28
C SER A 450 -15.71 6.38 3.35
N GLY A 451 -15.98 5.85 4.55
CA GLY A 451 -15.63 4.46 4.88
C GLY A 451 -14.11 4.24 4.76
N THR A 452 -13.70 3.25 3.97
CA THR A 452 -12.28 2.95 3.70
C THR A 452 -11.73 3.64 2.45
N ASN A 453 -12.55 4.35 1.67
CA ASN A 453 -12.15 5.02 0.43
C ASN A 453 -11.91 6.50 0.67
N LEU A 454 -11.15 7.16 -0.22
CA LEU A 454 -11.06 8.63 -0.22
C LEU A 454 -12.45 9.26 -0.32
N ASN A 455 -12.72 10.34 0.40
CA ASN A 455 -13.96 11.09 0.24
C ASN A 455 -13.91 11.94 -1.04
N THR A 456 -14.13 11.27 -2.17
CA THR A 456 -14.03 11.88 -3.49
C THR A 456 -15.18 12.81 -3.80
N GLU A 457 -16.34 12.64 -3.16
CA GLU A 457 -17.48 13.56 -3.27
C GLU A 457 -17.12 14.92 -2.67
N ALA A 458 -16.55 14.94 -1.46
CA ALA A 458 -16.07 16.18 -0.84
C ALA A 458 -14.99 16.86 -1.69
N ILE A 459 -14.06 16.08 -2.26
CA ILE A 459 -13.02 16.61 -3.16
C ILE A 459 -13.64 17.19 -4.43
N ASN A 460 -14.56 16.48 -5.09
CA ASN A 460 -15.16 16.92 -6.34
C ASN A 460 -15.98 18.21 -6.14
N THR A 461 -16.76 18.27 -5.07
CA THR A 461 -17.51 19.46 -4.66
C THR A 461 -16.57 20.63 -4.40
N TRP A 462 -15.47 20.40 -3.66
CA TRP A 462 -14.49 21.45 -3.39
C TRP A 462 -13.71 21.86 -4.65
N LEU A 463 -13.33 20.93 -5.53
CA LEU A 463 -12.63 21.27 -6.77
C LEU A 463 -13.51 22.06 -7.74
N ASN A 464 -14.83 21.83 -7.73
CA ASN A 464 -15.80 22.51 -8.59
C ASN A 464 -15.35 22.55 -10.07
N GLY A 465 -14.92 21.40 -10.60
CA GLY A 465 -14.40 21.25 -11.96
C GLY A 465 -12.96 21.70 -12.20
N SER A 466 -12.29 22.30 -11.21
CA SER A 466 -10.87 22.68 -11.28
C SER A 466 -9.94 21.49 -11.04
N ALA A 467 -8.67 21.58 -11.44
CA ALA A 467 -7.67 20.56 -11.12
C ALA A 467 -7.21 20.68 -9.65
N GLY A 468 -6.92 19.55 -9.02
CA GLY A 468 -6.35 19.48 -7.68
C GLY A 468 -4.90 19.04 -7.73
N TYR A 469 -4.00 19.72 -7.03
CA TYR A 469 -2.59 19.38 -6.93
C TYR A 469 -2.22 19.01 -5.50
N CYS A 470 -1.58 17.86 -5.30
CA CYS A 470 -1.24 17.36 -3.97
C CYS A 470 -0.15 18.21 -3.31
N VAL A 471 -0.51 18.91 -2.25
CA VAL A 471 0.39 19.70 -1.40
C VAL A 471 1.03 18.84 -0.33
N LYS A 472 0.30 17.81 0.12
CA LYS A 472 0.76 16.89 1.14
C LYS A 472 0.00 15.58 1.03
N LEU A 473 0.73 14.47 1.07
CA LEU A 473 0.16 13.14 1.23
C LEU A 473 0.44 12.69 2.67
N TYR A 474 -0.61 12.53 3.46
CA TYR A 474 -0.50 12.32 4.90
C TYR A 474 -0.08 10.90 5.23
N ASP A 475 0.79 10.78 6.24
CA ASP A 475 1.24 9.49 6.76
C ASP A 475 0.21 8.87 7.72
N GLN A 476 -0.39 7.78 7.25
CA GLN A 476 -1.40 7.01 7.97
C GLN A 476 -0.80 6.01 8.96
N SER A 477 0.53 5.90 9.02
CA SER A 477 1.23 5.04 9.99
C SER A 477 1.10 5.54 11.44
N GLY A 478 0.78 6.83 11.63
CA GLY A 478 0.74 7.49 12.92
C GLY A 478 2.09 8.02 13.41
N ASN A 479 3.14 7.93 12.58
CA ASN A 479 4.46 8.47 12.90
C ASN A 479 4.69 9.91 12.39
N GLY A 480 3.75 10.46 11.60
CA GLY A 480 3.80 11.84 11.12
C GLY A 480 4.81 12.08 9.99
N ASN A 481 5.17 11.05 9.24
CA ASN A 481 6.15 11.11 8.15
C ASN A 481 5.55 11.52 6.80
N ASP A 482 4.72 12.56 6.82
CA ASP A 482 4.00 13.07 5.65
C ASP A 482 4.95 13.26 4.45
N MET A 483 4.44 13.01 3.24
CA MET A 483 5.17 13.30 2.01
C MET A 483 4.74 14.63 1.43
N ILE A 484 5.71 15.50 1.14
CA ILE A 484 5.49 16.86 0.64
C ILE A 484 6.27 17.12 -0.64
N PRO A 485 5.77 17.97 -1.55
CA PRO A 485 6.47 18.34 -2.77
C PRO A 485 7.67 19.24 -2.47
N SER A 486 8.63 19.30 -3.39
CA SER A 486 9.80 20.17 -3.22
C SER A 486 9.49 21.66 -3.26
N TYR A 487 8.44 22.05 -3.99
CA TYR A 487 7.92 23.41 -4.14
C TYR A 487 6.53 23.33 -4.80
N SER A 488 5.81 24.45 -4.93
CA SER A 488 4.43 24.47 -5.45
C SER A 488 4.29 23.88 -6.87
N GLY A 489 5.23 24.19 -7.77
CA GLY A 489 5.27 23.62 -9.12
C GLY A 489 5.61 22.13 -9.20
N ALA A 490 6.06 21.51 -8.11
CA ALA A 490 6.35 20.08 -8.03
C ALA A 490 5.17 19.23 -7.54
N GLN A 491 4.03 19.84 -7.21
CA GLN A 491 2.85 19.14 -6.71
C GLN A 491 2.26 18.21 -7.79
N PRO A 492 2.08 16.90 -7.52
CA PRO A 492 1.48 15.98 -8.48
C PRO A 492 -0.03 16.22 -8.62
N LEU A 493 -0.57 15.87 -9.78
CA LEU A 493 -2.00 16.02 -10.08
C LEU A 493 -2.80 14.93 -9.35
N TYR A 494 -3.86 15.33 -8.63
CA TYR A 494 -4.91 14.42 -8.20
C TYR A 494 -5.79 14.04 -9.39
N VAL A 495 -5.96 12.74 -9.62
CA VAL A 495 -6.80 12.21 -10.68
C VAL A 495 -7.88 11.34 -10.05
N TYR A 496 -9.14 11.77 -10.18
CA TYR A 496 -10.32 11.10 -9.61
C TYR A 496 -10.50 9.66 -10.13
N ASN A 497 -10.46 9.47 -11.45
CA ASN A 497 -10.54 8.17 -12.12
C ASN A 497 -9.16 7.77 -12.64
N GLY A 498 -8.31 7.34 -11.71
CA GLY A 498 -6.95 6.92 -11.98
C GLY A 498 -6.84 5.46 -12.37
N LEU A 499 -6.18 4.69 -11.50
CA LEU A 499 -5.93 3.27 -11.70
C LEU A 499 -7.17 2.47 -11.26
N ASN A 500 -7.74 1.66 -12.15
CA ASN A 500 -9.00 0.91 -11.94
C ASN A 500 -10.16 1.78 -11.40
N ASN A 501 -10.38 2.95 -12.00
CA ASN A 501 -11.39 3.93 -11.57
C ASN A 501 -11.26 4.36 -10.09
N LYS A 502 -10.09 4.19 -9.47
CA LYS A 502 -9.78 4.69 -8.14
C LYS A 502 -8.93 5.95 -8.21
N PRO A 503 -9.05 6.85 -7.21
CA PRO A 503 -8.21 8.03 -7.13
C PRO A 503 -6.72 7.69 -7.10
N ILE A 504 -5.91 8.50 -7.80
CA ILE A 504 -4.47 8.32 -7.90
C ILE A 504 -3.74 9.67 -7.92
N LEU A 505 -2.45 9.65 -7.61
CA LEU A 505 -1.55 10.78 -7.88
C LEU A 505 -0.79 10.55 -9.18
N ARG A 506 -0.94 11.50 -10.10
CA ARG A 506 -0.26 11.51 -11.40
C ARG A 506 0.90 12.49 -11.39
N PHE A 507 2.04 12.01 -11.85
CA PHE A 507 3.31 12.70 -11.91
C PHE A 507 3.76 12.81 -13.37
N ASN A 508 4.24 13.99 -13.74
CA ASN A 508 5.12 14.19 -14.89
C ASN A 508 6.55 14.45 -14.40
N THR A 509 7.48 14.68 -15.33
CA THR A 509 8.91 14.88 -15.02
C THR A 509 9.24 16.09 -14.13
N SER A 510 8.29 16.99 -13.87
CA SER A 510 8.48 18.16 -13.00
C SER A 510 7.90 17.99 -11.59
N GLN A 511 7.21 16.87 -11.32
CA GLN A 511 6.44 16.65 -10.09
C GLN A 511 7.09 15.59 -9.21
N ASN A 512 7.13 15.83 -7.90
CA ASN A 512 7.66 14.91 -6.91
C ASN A 512 6.96 15.04 -5.55
N LEU A 513 7.10 14.01 -4.73
CA LEU A 513 6.82 14.04 -3.29
C LEU A 513 7.99 13.42 -2.53
N LYS A 514 8.33 13.97 -1.37
CA LYS A 514 9.46 13.49 -0.56
C LYS A 514 9.16 13.54 0.93
N ASN A 515 9.83 12.68 1.68
CA ASN A 515 10.06 12.86 3.11
C ASN A 515 11.56 12.83 3.42
N SER A 516 11.92 13.26 4.63
CA SER A 516 13.31 13.33 5.10
C SER A 516 13.67 12.20 6.07
N MET A 517 12.76 11.24 6.30
CA MET A 517 12.99 10.14 7.23
C MET A 517 13.99 9.13 6.64
N ASN A 518 15.05 8.83 7.39
CA ASN A 518 15.98 7.76 7.03
C ASN A 518 15.44 6.40 7.48
N PHE A 519 15.37 5.43 6.58
CA PHE A 519 14.92 4.07 6.87
C PHE A 519 16.12 3.13 6.79
N SER A 520 16.80 2.93 7.93
CA SER A 520 17.97 2.05 8.01
C SER A 520 17.55 0.57 8.02
N PRO A 521 18.38 -0.37 7.56
CA PRO A 521 18.11 -1.80 7.71
C PRO A 521 17.95 -2.23 9.19
N PRO A 522 17.08 -3.19 9.50
CA PRO A 522 16.24 -3.94 8.55
C PRO A 522 15.06 -3.11 8.03
N TYR A 523 14.68 -3.32 6.76
CA TYR A 523 13.55 -2.60 6.17
C TYR A 523 12.70 -3.43 5.21
N THR A 524 11.41 -3.06 5.23
CA THR A 524 10.31 -3.30 4.30
C THR A 524 9.98 -2.14 3.37
N VAL A 525 10.10 -2.13 2.04
CA VAL A 525 9.48 -1.06 1.21
C VAL A 525 8.58 -1.68 0.16
N ILE A 526 7.30 -1.32 0.16
CA ILE A 526 6.30 -1.80 -0.79
C ILE A 526 5.66 -0.59 -1.46
N TYR A 527 5.52 -0.57 -2.78
CA TYR A 527 4.71 0.46 -3.44
C TYR A 527 4.05 -0.03 -4.72
N ALA A 528 2.96 0.65 -5.09
CA ALA A 528 2.18 0.39 -6.29
C ALA A 528 2.18 1.59 -7.25
N GLY A 529 2.34 1.35 -8.54
CA GLY A 529 2.28 2.40 -9.56
C GLY A 529 2.33 1.88 -11.01
N LYS A 530 2.31 2.80 -11.98
CA LYS A 530 2.51 2.53 -13.41
C LYS A 530 3.17 3.70 -14.13
N GLN A 531 3.82 3.46 -15.27
CA GLN A 531 4.23 4.55 -16.17
C GLN A 531 3.08 4.97 -17.08
N THR A 532 2.92 6.28 -17.29
CA THR A 532 1.77 6.87 -18.02
C THR A 532 2.16 7.63 -19.29
N GLY A 533 3.44 7.92 -19.49
CA GLY A 533 3.91 8.74 -20.59
C GLY A 533 5.26 8.29 -21.18
N PRO A 534 5.82 9.07 -22.10
CA PRO A 534 7.05 8.71 -22.81
C PRO A 534 8.30 8.78 -21.94
N CYS A 535 8.30 9.52 -20.82
CA CYS A 535 9.45 9.63 -19.93
C CYS A 535 9.47 8.44 -18.96
N ARG A 536 10.48 7.58 -19.07
CA ARG A 536 10.57 6.29 -18.36
C ARG A 536 11.78 6.21 -17.43
N GLY A 537 11.86 7.09 -16.43
CA GLY A 537 12.94 7.16 -15.45
C GLY A 537 12.68 6.35 -14.16
N ARG A 538 13.09 6.88 -13.01
CA ARG A 538 12.79 6.39 -11.66
C ARG A 538 11.41 6.88 -11.20
N VAL A 539 10.69 6.01 -10.49
CA VAL A 539 9.42 6.36 -9.84
C VAL A 539 9.58 6.40 -8.33
N LEU A 540 10.18 5.40 -7.69
CA LEU A 540 10.49 5.44 -6.25
C LEU A 540 12.01 5.40 -6.04
N ASN A 541 12.55 6.39 -5.33
CA ASN A 541 13.97 6.52 -5.03
C ASN A 541 14.24 7.16 -3.65
N ALA A 542 15.51 7.43 -3.36
CA ALA A 542 15.94 8.09 -2.11
C ALA A 542 17.11 9.08 -2.33
N ASN A 543 17.62 9.70 -1.25
CA ASN A 543 18.79 10.60 -1.32
C ASN A 543 20.10 9.88 -1.64
N ASN A 544 20.29 8.68 -1.08
CA ASN A 544 21.39 7.80 -1.48
C ASN A 544 21.06 7.11 -2.82
N ASN A 545 21.96 6.32 -3.39
CA ASN A 545 21.73 5.67 -4.67
C ASN A 545 20.79 4.47 -4.49
N TRP A 546 19.53 4.78 -4.21
CA TRP A 546 18.46 3.85 -3.95
C TRP A 546 17.35 4.02 -5.00
N LEU A 547 16.87 2.93 -5.60
CA LEU A 547 15.72 2.91 -6.50
C LEU A 547 14.97 1.59 -6.39
N LEU A 548 13.67 1.63 -6.63
CA LEU A 548 12.80 0.47 -6.70
C LEU A 548 11.82 0.61 -7.87
N GLY A 549 11.69 -0.44 -8.67
CA GLY A 549 10.72 -0.58 -9.77
C GLY A 549 11.26 -0.25 -11.16
N TRP A 550 11.53 1.02 -11.46
CA TRP A 550 11.87 1.48 -12.82
C TRP A 550 13.15 2.31 -12.87
N TRP A 551 13.89 2.16 -13.97
CA TRP A 551 15.05 2.99 -14.29
C TRP A 551 15.40 2.87 -15.78
N ASN A 552 15.74 3.99 -16.42
CA ASN A 552 16.30 4.06 -17.78
C ASN A 552 15.53 3.23 -18.83
N GLY A 553 14.22 3.41 -18.90
CA GLY A 553 13.35 2.71 -19.85
C GLY A 553 13.08 1.23 -19.52
N SER A 554 13.59 0.73 -18.40
CA SER A 554 13.40 -0.66 -17.96
C SER A 554 12.54 -0.74 -16.69
N ARG A 555 11.75 -1.81 -16.59
CA ARG A 555 11.06 -2.21 -15.36
C ARG A 555 11.83 -3.30 -14.61
N SER A 556 11.33 -3.73 -13.47
CA SER A 556 12.00 -4.71 -12.60
C SER A 556 13.41 -4.29 -12.14
N GLN A 557 13.60 -3.00 -11.85
CA GLN A 557 14.89 -2.44 -11.46
C GLN A 557 14.96 -2.23 -9.93
N ALA A 558 16.05 -2.64 -9.28
CA ALA A 558 16.30 -2.41 -7.87
C ALA A 558 17.79 -2.19 -7.61
N HIS A 559 18.13 -1.05 -7.01
CA HIS A 559 19.49 -0.68 -6.65
C HIS A 559 19.48 -0.04 -5.27
N PHE A 560 20.22 -0.57 -4.29
CA PHE A 560 20.23 -0.15 -2.88
C PHE A 560 21.68 0.19 -2.43
N ASP A 561 22.29 1.21 -3.04
CA ASP A 561 23.77 1.45 -3.10
C ASP A 561 24.57 0.27 -3.70
N GLY A 562 23.87 -0.60 -4.42
CA GLY A 562 24.37 -1.71 -5.24
C GLY A 562 23.18 -2.39 -5.93
N TRP A 563 23.40 -3.07 -7.05
CA TRP A 563 22.35 -3.73 -7.81
C TRP A 563 21.82 -4.99 -7.11
N VAL A 564 20.51 -5.00 -6.84
CA VAL A 564 19.75 -6.12 -6.28
C VAL A 564 18.98 -6.87 -7.37
N SER A 565 18.67 -6.18 -8.47
CA SER A 565 18.19 -6.77 -9.74
C SER A 565 19.30 -6.74 -10.81
N GLN A 566 19.04 -7.36 -11.97
CA GLN A 566 19.93 -7.19 -13.13
C GLN A 566 19.74 -5.78 -13.70
N PRO A 567 20.82 -5.03 -14.00
CA PRO A 567 20.71 -3.72 -14.65
C PRO A 567 20.15 -3.87 -16.07
N GLY A 568 19.03 -3.23 -16.36
CA GLY A 568 18.36 -3.32 -17.65
C GLY A 568 17.79 -4.71 -17.96
N GLY A 569 17.15 -4.87 -19.12
CA GLY A 569 16.78 -6.19 -19.66
C GLY A 569 15.28 -6.48 -19.78
N ILE A 570 14.40 -5.73 -19.13
CA ILE A 570 12.94 -5.82 -19.36
C ILE A 570 12.42 -4.42 -19.69
N PRO A 571 12.02 -4.14 -20.95
CA PRO A 571 11.45 -2.86 -21.32
C PRO A 571 10.26 -2.49 -20.41
N ALA A 572 10.24 -1.25 -19.95
CA ALA A 572 9.09 -0.75 -19.20
C ALA A 572 7.89 -0.60 -20.14
N ASP A 573 6.72 -0.94 -19.61
CA ASP A 573 5.43 -0.84 -20.28
C ASP A 573 4.51 0.10 -19.47
N SER A 574 3.24 0.18 -19.86
CA SER A 574 2.26 1.04 -19.19
C SER A 574 1.34 0.27 -18.23
N ASN A 575 1.69 -0.97 -17.89
CA ASN A 575 0.96 -1.75 -16.90
C ASN A 575 1.28 -1.25 -15.48
N ALA A 576 0.38 -1.55 -14.55
CA ALA A 576 0.63 -1.33 -13.14
C ALA A 576 1.37 -2.51 -12.51
N TYR A 577 2.16 -2.21 -11.48
CA TYR A 577 2.94 -3.18 -10.74
C TYR A 577 2.95 -2.83 -9.25
N VAL A 578 3.09 -3.87 -8.42
CA VAL A 578 3.46 -3.77 -7.02
C VAL A 578 4.92 -4.21 -6.88
N TYR A 579 5.77 -3.33 -6.37
CA TYR A 579 7.18 -3.63 -6.13
C TYR A 579 7.50 -3.65 -4.65
N THR A 580 8.37 -4.59 -4.27
CA THR A 580 8.84 -4.72 -2.90
C THR A 580 10.36 -4.84 -2.84
N GLY A 581 10.99 -4.00 -2.04
CA GLY A 581 12.40 -4.05 -1.68
C GLY A 581 12.58 -4.36 -0.20
N THR A 582 13.47 -5.29 0.13
CA THR A 582 13.80 -5.64 1.52
C THR A 582 15.30 -5.62 1.71
N GLY A 583 15.77 -5.31 2.92
CA GLY A 583 17.19 -5.37 3.27
C GLY A 583 17.40 -5.56 4.77
N THR A 584 18.31 -6.46 5.17
CA THR A 584 18.70 -6.68 6.57
C THR A 584 19.96 -5.92 6.99
N GLY A 585 20.65 -5.30 6.03
CA GLY A 585 22.01 -4.75 6.21
C GLY A 585 23.11 -5.71 5.76
N SER A 586 22.77 -6.99 5.52
CA SER A 586 23.67 -8.00 4.95
C SER A 586 23.07 -8.69 3.73
N GLU A 587 21.75 -8.80 3.66
CA GLU A 587 21.02 -9.43 2.57
C GLU A 587 19.91 -8.52 2.07
N SER A 588 19.64 -8.56 0.78
CA SER A 588 18.57 -7.79 0.16
C SER A 588 17.79 -8.63 -0.84
N ARG A 589 16.49 -8.33 -0.96
CA ARG A 589 15.57 -9.01 -1.88
C ARG A 589 14.68 -7.98 -2.58
N PHE A 590 14.33 -8.30 -3.81
CA PHE A 590 13.45 -7.53 -4.68
C PHE A 590 12.34 -8.43 -5.22
N PHE A 591 11.10 -7.93 -5.19
CA PHE A 591 9.92 -8.61 -5.71
C PHE A 591 9.13 -7.69 -6.64
N GLU A 592 8.56 -8.28 -7.67
CA GLU A 592 7.58 -7.68 -8.58
C GLU A 592 6.33 -8.55 -8.56
N ASN A 593 5.18 -7.96 -8.23
CA ASN A 593 3.89 -8.64 -8.10
C ASN A 593 3.96 -9.92 -7.26
N GLY A 594 4.67 -9.85 -6.13
CA GLY A 594 4.87 -10.97 -5.22
C GLY A 594 5.95 -11.98 -5.62
N VAL A 595 6.49 -11.89 -6.84
CA VAL A 595 7.49 -12.81 -7.38
C VAL A 595 8.89 -12.23 -7.21
N SER A 596 9.82 -13.01 -6.64
CA SER A 596 11.20 -12.58 -6.47
C SER A 596 11.89 -12.35 -7.82
N LYS A 597 12.58 -11.22 -7.93
CA LYS A 597 13.45 -10.82 -9.04
C LYS A 597 14.90 -10.55 -8.57
N THR A 598 15.24 -11.08 -7.40
CA THR A 598 16.53 -10.85 -6.73
C THR A 598 17.65 -11.60 -7.45
N VAL A 599 18.74 -10.90 -7.77
CA VAL A 599 19.95 -11.50 -8.37
C VAL A 599 21.28 -10.97 -7.79
N ASN A 600 21.29 -9.80 -7.13
CA ASN A 600 22.44 -9.25 -6.39
C ASN A 600 23.81 -9.20 -7.12
N PRO A 601 23.93 -8.66 -8.36
CA PRO A 601 25.20 -8.65 -9.08
C PRO A 601 26.29 -7.72 -8.52
N SER A 602 25.93 -6.71 -7.71
CA SER A 602 26.93 -5.76 -7.17
C SER A 602 26.68 -5.32 -5.72
N GLY A 603 25.86 -6.05 -4.95
CA GLY A 603 25.50 -5.74 -3.56
C GLY A 603 24.14 -5.04 -3.41
N GLY A 604 23.87 -4.42 -2.26
CA GLY A 604 22.62 -3.68 -2.06
C GLY A 604 22.13 -3.59 -0.62
N THR A 605 23.01 -3.35 0.36
CA THR A 605 22.70 -3.53 1.78
C THR A 605 22.21 -2.28 2.50
N THR A 606 22.06 -1.15 1.81
CA THR A 606 21.64 0.11 2.42
C THR A 606 20.13 0.30 2.32
N GLY A 607 19.55 0.93 3.33
CA GLY A 607 18.16 1.36 3.27
C GLY A 607 17.98 2.73 2.62
N PRO A 608 16.74 3.11 2.27
CA PRO A 608 16.49 4.40 1.65
C PRO A 608 16.64 5.55 2.66
N ASN A 609 17.51 6.50 2.34
CA ASN A 609 17.63 7.76 3.07
C ASN A 609 16.60 8.78 2.53
N GLY A 610 15.41 8.82 3.13
CA GLY A 610 14.29 9.64 2.67
C GLY A 610 13.61 9.01 1.46
N ILE A 611 12.33 8.67 1.57
CA ILE A 611 11.57 8.20 0.40
C ILE A 611 11.23 9.39 -0.49
N ARG A 612 11.46 9.22 -1.78
CA ARG A 612 11.18 10.19 -2.83
C ARG A 612 10.39 9.50 -3.94
N ILE A 613 9.27 10.12 -4.31
CA ILE A 613 8.45 9.73 -5.44
C ILE A 613 8.76 10.70 -6.58
N ASN A 614 9.24 10.15 -7.69
CA ASN A 614 9.43 10.80 -8.98
C ASN A 614 10.42 11.97 -8.97
N ASP A 615 11.54 11.84 -8.26
CA ASP A 615 12.56 12.90 -8.13
C ASP A 615 13.88 12.55 -8.86
N SER A 616 14.69 13.55 -9.22
CA SER A 616 16.00 13.45 -9.93
C SER A 616 15.99 12.91 -11.37
N GLU A 617 15.58 11.66 -11.58
CA GLU A 617 15.50 10.99 -12.89
C GLU A 617 14.03 10.68 -13.19
N SER A 618 13.19 11.70 -13.18
CA SER A 618 11.73 11.54 -13.08
C SER A 618 11.07 10.86 -14.28
N SER A 619 9.92 10.24 -14.02
CA SER A 619 9.04 9.58 -14.99
C SER A 619 7.74 10.34 -15.19
N ASP A 620 7.03 9.99 -16.26
CA ASP A 620 5.58 10.16 -16.32
C ASP A 620 4.94 8.91 -15.69
N ALA A 621 4.31 9.06 -14.52
CA ALA A 621 3.83 7.93 -13.73
C ALA A 621 2.58 8.23 -12.91
N ASP A 622 1.82 7.18 -12.60
CA ASP A 622 0.77 7.16 -11.60
C ASP A 622 1.27 6.36 -10.39
N VAL A 623 1.15 6.90 -9.17
CA VAL A 623 1.55 6.22 -7.92
C VAL A 623 0.38 6.15 -6.96
N ALA A 624 0.17 4.96 -6.38
CA ALA A 624 -1.01 4.63 -5.61
C ALA A 624 -0.79 4.73 -4.11
N GLU A 625 0.10 3.89 -3.59
CA GLU A 625 0.43 3.82 -2.17
C GLU A 625 1.86 3.33 -1.96
N VAL A 626 2.45 3.77 -0.85
CA VAL A 626 3.80 3.41 -0.40
C VAL A 626 3.75 3.03 1.07
N PHE A 627 4.34 1.88 1.40
CA PHE A 627 4.52 1.39 2.75
C PHE A 627 5.99 1.21 3.05
N VAL A 628 6.42 1.62 4.24
CA VAL A 628 7.78 1.38 4.74
C VAL A 628 7.72 0.80 6.15
N PHE A 629 8.47 -0.26 6.39
CA PHE A 629 8.57 -0.99 7.66
C PHE A 629 10.02 -0.96 8.17
N ASP A 630 10.21 -0.92 9.49
CA ASP A 630 11.53 -1.03 10.15
C ASP A 630 11.91 -2.49 10.46
N SER A 631 11.40 -3.41 9.64
CA SER A 631 11.70 -4.83 9.71
C SER A 631 11.62 -5.46 8.31
N VAL A 632 12.24 -6.62 8.13
CA VAL A 632 11.97 -7.48 6.97
C VAL A 632 10.71 -8.27 7.28
N LEU A 633 9.62 -7.97 6.58
CA LEU A 633 8.34 -8.64 6.80
C LEU A 633 8.43 -10.14 6.48
N ALA A 634 7.70 -10.95 7.26
CA ALA A 634 7.47 -12.35 6.92
C ALA A 634 6.75 -12.46 5.57
N THR A 635 6.98 -13.55 4.84
CA THR A 635 6.40 -13.75 3.49
C THR A 635 4.89 -13.55 3.45
N ASN A 636 4.17 -14.05 4.46
CA ASN A 636 2.71 -13.93 4.52
C ASN A 636 2.25 -12.49 4.73
N ASP A 637 2.90 -11.74 5.63
CA ASP A 637 2.57 -10.35 5.92
C ASP A 637 2.89 -9.44 4.73
N ARG A 638 4.06 -9.65 4.11
CA ARG A 638 4.44 -8.98 2.86
C ARG A 638 3.39 -9.21 1.78
N LEU A 639 3.02 -10.47 1.52
CA LEU A 639 2.02 -10.82 0.52
C LEU A 639 0.64 -10.25 0.85
N ALA A 640 0.27 -10.15 2.12
CA ALA A 640 -1.00 -9.55 2.54
C ALA A 640 -1.07 -8.07 2.17
N VAL A 641 0.00 -7.30 2.43
CA VAL A 641 0.08 -5.88 2.05
C VAL A 641 0.08 -5.73 0.52
N GLU A 642 0.91 -6.50 -0.19
CA GLU A 642 0.97 -6.47 -1.66
C GLU A 642 -0.37 -6.80 -2.32
N LYS A 643 -1.06 -7.85 -1.85
CA LYS A 643 -2.36 -8.27 -2.37
C LYS A 643 -3.46 -7.27 -2.05
N SER A 644 -3.41 -6.60 -0.89
CA SER A 644 -4.35 -5.53 -0.56
C SER A 644 -4.22 -4.37 -1.55
N SER A 645 -3.00 -3.91 -1.82
CA SER A 645 -2.73 -2.88 -2.84
C SER A 645 -3.19 -3.31 -4.22
N ALA A 646 -2.81 -4.52 -4.61
CA ALA A 646 -3.10 -5.03 -5.94
C ALA A 646 -4.59 -5.21 -6.19
N SER A 647 -5.33 -5.72 -5.20
CA SER A 647 -6.77 -5.90 -5.30
C SER A 647 -7.52 -4.57 -5.33
N TYR A 648 -7.13 -3.61 -4.49
CA TYR A 648 -7.82 -2.32 -4.45
C TYR A 648 -7.68 -1.53 -5.76
N TYR A 649 -6.49 -1.61 -6.38
CA TYR A 649 -6.16 -0.88 -7.61
C TYR A 649 -6.22 -1.73 -8.89
N GLY A 650 -6.66 -2.99 -8.83
CA GLY A 650 -6.76 -3.88 -9.99
C GLY A 650 -5.44 -4.20 -10.69
N ILE A 651 -4.33 -4.28 -9.96
CA ILE A 651 -2.96 -4.41 -10.52
C ILE A 651 -2.62 -5.86 -10.92
N TYR A 652 -3.16 -6.86 -10.23
CA TYR A 652 -2.96 -8.27 -10.57
C TYR A 652 -3.88 -8.76 -11.71
N GLY A 653 -4.57 -7.83 -12.40
CA GLY A 653 -5.57 -8.14 -13.41
C GLY A 653 -7.00 -8.21 -12.87
N ASP A 654 -7.23 -7.73 -11.65
CA ASP A 654 -8.50 -7.82 -10.95
C ASP A 654 -9.36 -6.55 -11.16
N GLU A 655 -9.99 -6.44 -12.32
CA GLU A 655 -11.34 -5.84 -12.39
C GLU A 655 -12.27 -6.57 -11.39
N PRO A 656 -13.46 -6.05 -11.01
CA PRO A 656 -14.52 -6.94 -10.56
C PRO A 656 -14.55 -8.17 -11.48
N LEU A 657 -14.32 -9.36 -10.93
CA LEU A 657 -14.26 -10.61 -11.70
C LEU A 657 -15.54 -10.81 -12.53
N GLY A 658 -16.60 -10.10 -12.14
CA GLY A 658 -17.74 -9.69 -12.96
C GLY A 658 -18.80 -9.08 -12.06
N ASN A 659 -19.80 -8.42 -12.66
CA ASN A 659 -21.08 -8.11 -12.01
C ASN A 659 -22.12 -9.23 -12.22
N SER A 660 -21.65 -10.40 -12.65
CA SER A 660 -22.45 -11.55 -13.02
C SER A 660 -22.68 -12.48 -11.82
N ALA A 661 -23.79 -13.22 -11.86
CA ALA A 661 -24.09 -14.26 -10.89
C ALA A 661 -23.04 -15.39 -10.90
N SER A 662 -22.29 -15.58 -11.99
CA SER A 662 -21.21 -16.57 -12.06
C SER A 662 -19.92 -15.96 -12.58
N ILE A 663 -18.80 -16.40 -12.01
CA ILE A 663 -17.44 -16.10 -12.47
C ILE A 663 -16.65 -17.40 -12.62
N THR A 664 -15.73 -17.46 -13.58
CA THR A 664 -14.77 -18.57 -13.68
C THR A 664 -13.39 -18.06 -13.29
N VAL A 665 -12.75 -18.73 -12.35
CA VAL A 665 -11.47 -18.32 -11.76
C VAL A 665 -10.43 -19.42 -11.93
N SER A 666 -9.18 -19.03 -12.18
CA SER A 666 -8.04 -19.94 -12.38
C SER A 666 -6.86 -19.53 -11.49
N PRO A 667 -7.00 -19.52 -10.15
CA PRO A 667 -5.95 -19.03 -9.27
C PRO A 667 -4.69 -19.90 -9.38
N ALA A 668 -3.51 -19.26 -9.41
CA ALA A 668 -2.23 -19.96 -9.37
C ALA A 668 -1.82 -20.41 -7.95
N GLU A 669 -2.44 -19.82 -6.92
CA GLU A 669 -2.21 -20.11 -5.50
C GLU A 669 -3.54 -20.08 -4.75
N THR A 670 -3.63 -20.73 -3.58
CA THR A 670 -4.84 -20.71 -2.75
C THR A 670 -5.31 -19.28 -2.48
N THR A 671 -6.54 -18.97 -2.88
CA THR A 671 -7.06 -17.60 -2.95
C THR A 671 -8.51 -17.53 -2.46
N THR A 672 -8.84 -16.47 -1.71
CA THR A 672 -10.21 -16.22 -1.21
C THR A 672 -10.88 -15.14 -2.04
N TYR A 673 -12.06 -15.47 -2.57
CA TYR A 673 -12.92 -14.60 -3.37
C TYR A 673 -14.08 -14.13 -2.52
N ASN A 674 -14.28 -12.81 -2.50
CA ASN A 674 -15.37 -12.13 -1.82
C ASN A 674 -16.53 -11.88 -2.77
N LEU A 675 -17.74 -11.91 -2.22
CA LEU A 675 -18.99 -11.64 -2.89
C LEU A 675 -19.74 -10.57 -2.10
N ILE A 676 -20.21 -9.53 -2.78
CA ILE A 676 -21.23 -8.62 -2.26
C ILE A 676 -22.44 -8.77 -3.18
N GLY A 677 -23.61 -9.08 -2.62
CA GLY A 677 -24.86 -8.99 -3.36
C GLY A 677 -25.66 -7.77 -2.94
N TYR A 678 -26.39 -7.19 -3.89
CA TYR A 678 -27.26 -6.04 -3.66
C TYR A 678 -28.71 -6.38 -3.96
N SER A 679 -29.61 -5.72 -3.25
CA SER A 679 -31.05 -5.70 -3.56
C SER A 679 -31.31 -5.05 -4.92
N SER A 680 -32.55 -5.16 -5.43
CA SER A 680 -32.91 -4.71 -6.77
C SER A 680 -32.61 -3.24 -7.05
N ASN A 681 -32.72 -2.39 -6.04
CA ASN A 681 -32.46 -0.95 -6.17
C ASN A 681 -31.07 -0.54 -5.64
N GLY A 682 -30.27 -1.51 -5.20
CA GLY A 682 -28.92 -1.27 -4.69
C GLY A 682 -28.82 -0.72 -3.27
N ALA A 683 -29.93 -0.55 -2.54
CA ALA A 683 -29.90 0.10 -1.22
C ALA A 683 -29.38 -0.82 -0.10
N CYS A 684 -29.68 -2.13 -0.17
CA CYS A 684 -29.15 -3.13 0.74
C CYS A 684 -27.99 -3.89 0.10
N SER A 685 -26.98 -4.21 0.91
CA SER A 685 -25.88 -5.09 0.52
C SER A 685 -25.59 -6.15 1.58
N VAL A 686 -25.20 -7.35 1.14
CA VAL A 686 -24.79 -8.45 2.03
C VAL A 686 -23.51 -9.08 1.50
N PHE A 687 -22.59 -9.41 2.42
CA PHE A 687 -21.27 -9.95 2.13
C PHE A 687 -21.20 -11.48 2.35
N ASN A 688 -20.46 -12.17 1.49
CA ASN A 688 -20.03 -13.56 1.65
C ASN A 688 -18.64 -13.78 1.00
N ASN A 689 -18.00 -14.92 1.20
CA ASN A 689 -16.73 -15.26 0.56
C ASN A 689 -16.54 -16.78 0.38
N VAL A 690 -15.62 -17.18 -0.50
CA VAL A 690 -15.23 -18.57 -0.75
C VAL A 690 -13.71 -18.66 -0.95
N THR A 691 -13.07 -19.66 -0.36
CA THR A 691 -11.65 -19.97 -0.62
C THR A 691 -11.52 -21.10 -1.64
N VAL A 692 -10.74 -20.85 -2.69
CA VAL A 692 -10.32 -21.85 -3.68
C VAL A 692 -8.89 -22.28 -3.35
N THR A 693 -8.72 -23.55 -2.97
CA THR A 693 -7.42 -24.15 -2.65
C THR A 693 -6.75 -24.68 -3.92
N VAL A 694 -5.47 -24.39 -4.11
CA VAL A 694 -4.69 -24.83 -5.28
C VAL A 694 -3.67 -25.88 -4.86
N LEU A 695 -3.76 -27.06 -5.46
CA LEU A 695 -2.85 -28.18 -5.21
C LEU A 695 -1.71 -28.21 -6.23
N LYS A 696 -0.47 -28.39 -5.76
CA LYS A 696 0.75 -28.42 -6.57
C LYS A 696 1.18 -29.86 -6.90
N ASN A 697 1.99 -30.02 -7.95
CA ASN A 697 2.58 -31.31 -8.29
C ASN A 697 3.64 -31.70 -7.25
N PRO A 698 3.60 -32.90 -6.65
CA PRO A 698 4.66 -33.36 -5.76
C PRO A 698 6.02 -33.59 -6.44
N ASP A 699 6.09 -33.59 -7.78
CA ASP A 699 7.31 -33.75 -8.59
C ASP A 699 8.18 -34.95 -8.16
N LEU A 700 7.54 -36.12 -8.06
CA LEU A 700 8.21 -37.37 -7.67
C LEU A 700 9.34 -37.74 -8.65
N SER A 701 10.58 -37.76 -8.17
CA SER A 701 11.78 -37.99 -8.98
C SER A 701 12.83 -38.85 -8.27
N ASN A 702 13.92 -39.22 -8.97
CA ASN A 702 15.04 -40.01 -8.43
C ASN A 702 14.69 -41.42 -7.91
N PHE A 703 13.62 -42.05 -8.43
CA PHE A 703 13.28 -43.44 -8.11
C PHE A 703 13.93 -44.41 -9.11
N ASN A 704 15.15 -44.83 -8.82
CA ASN A 704 15.99 -45.55 -9.78
C ASN A 704 15.82 -47.09 -9.69
N PRO A 705 15.95 -47.83 -10.81
CA PRO A 705 15.96 -49.28 -10.82
C PRO A 705 17.03 -49.89 -9.89
N GLN A 706 16.76 -51.07 -9.35
CA GLN A 706 17.62 -51.77 -8.39
C GLN A 706 17.97 -53.17 -8.89
N ILE A 707 19.22 -53.60 -8.70
CA ILE A 707 19.68 -54.97 -9.01
C ILE A 707 20.17 -55.62 -7.72
N LYS A 708 19.61 -56.77 -7.38
CA LYS A 708 19.91 -57.57 -6.18
C LYS A 708 20.15 -59.03 -6.57
N THR A 709 20.68 -59.83 -5.67
CA THR A 709 20.67 -61.29 -5.72
C THR A 709 19.70 -61.84 -4.68
N TYR A 710 19.32 -63.11 -4.78
CA TYR A 710 18.47 -63.75 -3.77
C TYR A 710 19.03 -63.65 -2.33
N PHE A 711 20.35 -63.74 -2.19
CA PHE A 711 21.02 -63.74 -0.88
C PHE A 711 21.27 -62.35 -0.28
N ASP A 712 20.91 -61.27 -0.98
CA ASP A 712 20.91 -59.92 -0.39
C ASP A 712 19.89 -59.80 0.76
N GLY A 713 18.84 -60.63 0.75
CA GLY A 713 17.83 -60.66 1.78
C GLY A 713 16.93 -59.41 1.75
N SER A 714 16.42 -59.02 2.93
CA SER A 714 15.56 -57.83 3.02
C SER A 714 16.40 -56.55 3.02
N TYR A 715 15.88 -55.49 2.41
CA TYR A 715 16.53 -54.17 2.38
C TYR A 715 15.51 -53.04 2.54
N THR A 716 15.99 -51.83 2.83
CA THR A 716 15.14 -50.63 2.97
C THR A 716 15.13 -49.82 1.69
N ILE A 717 13.96 -49.38 1.23
CA ILE A 717 13.78 -48.53 0.05
C ILE A 717 14.40 -47.16 0.31
N THR A 718 15.13 -46.65 -0.68
CA THR A 718 15.46 -45.22 -0.74
C THR A 718 14.27 -44.49 -1.37
N PRO A 719 13.61 -43.56 -0.66
CA PRO A 719 12.41 -42.89 -1.17
C PRO A 719 12.72 -42.03 -2.41
N PRO A 720 11.76 -41.85 -3.34
CA PRO A 720 11.89 -40.80 -4.34
C PRO A 720 12.00 -39.42 -3.69
N SER A 721 12.61 -38.48 -4.41
CA SER A 721 12.54 -37.06 -4.07
C SER A 721 11.12 -36.54 -4.29
N SER A 722 10.61 -35.71 -3.38
CA SER A 722 9.29 -35.09 -3.47
C SER A 722 9.34 -33.66 -2.92
N LEU A 723 8.55 -32.77 -3.51
CA LEU A 723 8.28 -31.42 -2.99
C LEU A 723 7.22 -31.40 -1.89
N SER A 724 6.49 -32.51 -1.72
CA SER A 724 5.50 -32.70 -0.67
C SER A 724 6.09 -33.47 0.52
N ALA A 725 5.77 -33.02 1.73
CA ALA A 725 6.19 -33.67 2.98
C ALA A 725 5.31 -34.88 3.37
N SER A 726 4.29 -35.23 2.57
CA SER A 726 3.43 -36.38 2.84
C SER A 726 4.20 -37.69 2.82
N THR A 727 3.79 -38.64 3.66
CA THR A 727 4.33 -40.00 3.66
C THR A 727 4.10 -40.70 2.31
N ILE A 728 5.11 -41.44 1.85
CA ILE A 728 5.05 -42.23 0.61
C ILE A 728 4.81 -43.70 0.98
N THR A 729 3.88 -44.33 0.29
CA THR A 729 3.57 -45.76 0.43
C THR A 729 4.13 -46.53 -0.76
N TYR A 730 4.40 -47.82 -0.56
CA TYR A 730 5.08 -48.66 -1.55
C TYR A 730 4.31 -49.96 -1.81
N SER A 731 4.25 -50.37 -3.07
CA SER A 731 3.69 -51.66 -3.47
C SER A 731 4.60 -52.37 -4.49
N SER A 732 4.47 -53.69 -4.58
CA SER A 732 5.21 -54.54 -5.53
C SER A 732 4.23 -55.18 -6.49
N SER A 733 4.51 -55.11 -7.79
CA SER A 733 3.66 -55.72 -8.82
C SER A 733 3.73 -57.25 -8.84
N ASN A 734 4.78 -57.84 -8.26
CA ASN A 734 4.98 -59.28 -8.16
C ASN A 734 5.51 -59.70 -6.78
N THR A 735 4.59 -60.18 -5.94
CA THR A 735 4.87 -60.59 -4.56
C THR A 735 5.65 -61.91 -4.44
N SER A 736 5.73 -62.70 -5.51
CA SER A 736 6.59 -63.90 -5.56
C SER A 736 8.08 -63.56 -5.67
N VAL A 737 8.41 -62.37 -6.19
CA VAL A 737 9.77 -61.83 -6.26
C VAL A 737 10.09 -61.01 -5.00
N ALA A 738 9.22 -60.08 -4.62
CA ALA A 738 9.39 -59.30 -3.40
C ALA A 738 8.08 -58.79 -2.80
N THR A 739 7.97 -58.81 -1.47
CA THR A 739 6.89 -58.18 -0.69
C THR A 739 7.37 -56.93 0.01
N ILE A 740 6.49 -55.97 0.28
CA ILE A 740 6.85 -54.69 0.92
C ILE A 740 5.99 -54.45 2.16
N SER A 741 6.62 -54.02 3.26
CA SER A 741 5.94 -53.58 4.48
C SER A 741 6.61 -52.30 4.97
N GLY A 742 5.86 -51.19 5.00
CA GLY A 742 6.43 -49.85 5.21
C GLY A 742 7.47 -49.53 4.12
N THR A 743 8.72 -49.33 4.52
CA THR A 743 9.87 -49.10 3.63
C THR A 743 10.72 -50.36 3.41
N THR A 744 10.37 -51.49 4.01
CA THR A 744 11.18 -52.72 3.95
C THR A 744 10.71 -53.62 2.81
N VAL A 745 11.62 -53.90 1.87
CA VAL A 745 11.44 -54.90 0.81
C VAL A 745 12.00 -56.22 1.30
N THR A 746 11.18 -57.27 1.24
CA THR A 746 11.59 -58.66 1.51
C THR A 746 11.69 -59.41 0.19
N ILE A 747 12.90 -59.83 -0.19
CA ILE A 747 13.12 -60.70 -1.36
C ILE A 747 12.55 -62.10 -1.05
N LYS A 748 11.69 -62.61 -1.95
CA LYS A 748 11.03 -63.92 -1.86
C LYS A 748 11.52 -64.89 -2.93
N GLY A 749 11.96 -64.38 -4.07
CA GLY A 749 12.40 -65.19 -5.20
C GLY A 749 13.17 -64.39 -6.24
N THR A 750 13.82 -65.09 -7.16
CA THR A 750 14.53 -64.49 -8.31
C THR A 750 13.53 -64.06 -9.38
N GLY A 751 13.85 -63.01 -10.15
CA GLY A 751 13.00 -62.47 -11.20
C GLY A 751 12.92 -60.95 -11.14
N THR A 752 11.95 -60.36 -11.84
CA THR A 752 11.73 -58.91 -11.86
C THR A 752 10.39 -58.54 -11.24
N THR A 753 10.35 -57.41 -10.54
CA THR A 753 9.11 -56.78 -10.06
C THR A 753 9.20 -55.27 -10.20
N THR A 754 8.07 -54.59 -10.41
CA THR A 754 8.01 -53.13 -10.35
C THR A 754 7.60 -52.72 -8.96
N ILE A 755 8.39 -51.86 -8.33
CA ILE A 755 8.03 -51.19 -7.08
C ILE A 755 7.38 -49.86 -7.46
N THR A 756 6.17 -49.61 -6.95
CA THR A 756 5.45 -48.35 -7.14
C THR A 756 5.43 -47.57 -5.82
N ALA A 757 5.91 -46.34 -5.86
CA ALA A 757 5.82 -45.37 -4.78
C ALA A 757 4.62 -44.45 -5.02
N VAL A 758 3.72 -44.33 -4.05
CA VAL A 758 2.51 -43.49 -4.12
C VAL A 758 2.56 -42.46 -3.00
N GLN A 759 2.41 -41.19 -3.36
CA GLN A 759 2.21 -40.10 -2.43
C GLN A 759 0.76 -39.63 -2.54
N GLU A 760 0.02 -39.76 -1.44
CA GLU A 760 -1.38 -39.33 -1.39
C GLU A 760 -1.52 -37.81 -1.43
N GLU A 761 -2.67 -37.36 -1.92
CA GLU A 761 -3.07 -35.95 -1.89
C GLU A 761 -3.06 -35.40 -0.45
N ASN A 762 -2.67 -34.14 -0.30
CA ASN A 762 -2.79 -33.39 0.94
C ASN A 762 -3.29 -31.96 0.68
N ALA A 763 -3.32 -31.11 1.71
CA ALA A 763 -3.81 -29.74 1.61
C ALA A 763 -3.06 -28.83 0.62
N THR A 764 -1.91 -29.23 0.10
CA THR A 764 -1.01 -28.40 -0.71
C THR A 764 -0.56 -29.05 -2.02
N HIS A 765 -0.66 -30.37 -2.15
CA HIS A 765 -0.21 -31.12 -3.31
C HIS A 765 -1.23 -32.20 -3.68
N TYR A 766 -1.44 -32.40 -4.98
CA TYR A 766 -2.29 -33.48 -5.47
C TYR A 766 -1.53 -34.81 -5.43
N GLY A 767 -2.27 -35.92 -5.44
CA GLY A 767 -1.67 -37.26 -5.36
C GLY A 767 -0.79 -37.58 -6.57
N GLY A 768 0.34 -38.25 -6.34
CA GLY A 768 1.30 -38.62 -7.38
C GLY A 768 1.84 -40.03 -7.19
N SER A 769 2.34 -40.64 -8.27
CA SER A 769 3.07 -41.91 -8.18
C SER A 769 4.27 -41.95 -9.12
N THR A 770 5.28 -42.74 -8.74
CA THR A 770 6.46 -43.05 -9.56
C THR A 770 6.85 -44.51 -9.35
N SER A 771 7.58 -45.12 -10.28
CA SER A 771 7.91 -46.54 -10.21
C SER A 771 9.33 -46.84 -10.65
N ALA A 772 9.89 -47.93 -10.11
CA ALA A 772 11.23 -48.42 -10.40
C ALA A 772 11.24 -49.94 -10.48
N THR A 773 12.06 -50.50 -11.36
CA THR A 773 12.20 -51.97 -11.50
C THR A 773 13.19 -52.51 -10.47
N LEU A 774 12.81 -53.56 -9.75
CA LEU A 774 13.72 -54.42 -8.97
C LEU A 774 13.99 -55.70 -9.76
N THR A 775 15.26 -55.98 -10.04
CA THR A 775 15.73 -57.24 -10.63
C THR A 775 16.48 -58.05 -9.57
N VAL A 776 16.05 -59.29 -9.33
CA VAL A 776 16.67 -60.24 -8.41
C VAL A 776 17.32 -61.37 -9.19
N ASN A 777 18.64 -61.34 -9.30
CA ASN A 777 19.47 -62.32 -10.00
C ASN A 777 19.63 -63.61 -9.19
N ALA A 778 19.72 -64.74 -9.90
CA ALA A 778 20.06 -66.03 -9.31
C ALA A 778 21.58 -66.15 -9.10
N VAL A 779 21.99 -66.72 -7.97
CA VAL A 779 23.38 -67.09 -7.68
C VAL A 779 23.40 -68.51 -7.13
N SER A 780 24.34 -69.33 -7.58
CA SER A 780 24.54 -70.69 -7.06
C SER A 780 25.70 -70.72 -6.07
N VAL A 781 25.47 -71.29 -4.90
CA VAL A 781 26.41 -71.32 -3.77
C VAL A 781 26.72 -72.75 -3.33
N LEU A 782 27.93 -72.97 -2.80
CA LEU A 782 28.30 -74.22 -2.16
C LEU A 782 28.01 -74.12 -0.65
N THR A 783 27.17 -75.00 -0.14
CA THR A 783 26.77 -75.01 1.28
C THR A 783 27.80 -75.71 2.16
N LYS A 784 27.71 -75.51 3.47
CA LYS A 784 28.53 -76.23 4.48
C LYS A 784 28.42 -77.76 4.40
N ASN A 785 27.36 -78.26 3.76
CA ASN A 785 27.13 -79.68 3.55
C ASN A 785 27.59 -80.17 2.15
N GLY A 786 28.28 -79.32 1.39
CA GLY A 786 28.78 -79.64 0.04
C GLY A 786 27.70 -79.63 -1.06
N GLN A 787 26.52 -79.07 -0.81
CA GLN A 787 25.45 -78.98 -1.82
C GLN A 787 25.57 -77.70 -2.63
N ILE A 788 25.23 -77.75 -3.92
CA ILE A 788 24.99 -76.55 -4.72
C ILE A 788 23.54 -76.10 -4.47
N SER A 789 23.35 -74.86 -4.01
CA SER A 789 22.04 -74.29 -3.71
C SER A 789 21.91 -72.89 -4.29
N SER A 790 20.68 -72.45 -4.55
CA SER A 790 20.36 -71.06 -4.92
C SER A 790 19.56 -70.32 -3.85
N SER A 791 19.31 -70.97 -2.71
CA SER A 791 18.46 -70.43 -1.65
C SER A 791 18.93 -70.72 -0.21
N ASP A 792 19.93 -71.59 -0.03
CA ASP A 792 20.47 -71.90 1.30
C ASP A 792 21.53 -70.87 1.72
N PHE A 793 21.27 -70.14 2.80
CA PHE A 793 22.17 -69.12 3.36
C PHE A 793 23.38 -69.71 4.11
N ASN A 794 23.47 -71.03 4.29
CA ASN A 794 24.61 -71.70 4.95
C ASN A 794 25.77 -71.96 3.98
N TYR A 795 26.10 -70.99 3.13
CA TYR A 795 27.20 -71.11 2.17
C TYR A 795 28.57 -70.87 2.79
N VAL A 796 29.59 -71.48 2.20
CA VAL A 796 30.96 -71.46 2.73
C VAL A 796 31.91 -70.69 1.83
N ASN A 797 32.89 -70.02 2.45
CA ASN A 797 34.02 -69.44 1.73
C ASN A 797 35.05 -70.52 1.34
N LYS A 798 36.14 -70.11 0.67
CA LYS A 798 37.24 -70.99 0.24
C LYS A 798 37.91 -71.80 1.36
N ASN A 799 37.76 -71.40 2.62
CA ASN A 799 38.32 -72.08 3.78
C ASN A 799 37.31 -73.04 4.44
N GLY A 800 36.13 -73.24 3.85
CA GLY A 800 35.08 -74.10 4.41
C GLY A 800 34.32 -73.48 5.59
N ALA A 801 34.61 -72.23 5.97
CA ALA A 801 33.86 -71.51 6.99
C ALA A 801 32.60 -70.88 6.41
N LEU A 802 31.53 -70.81 7.21
CA LEU A 802 30.32 -70.07 6.85
C LEU A 802 30.68 -68.63 6.46
N SER A 803 30.06 -68.15 5.39
CA SER A 803 30.28 -66.81 4.85
C SER A 803 28.96 -66.06 4.68
N SER A 804 29.04 -64.74 4.61
CA SER A 804 27.89 -63.84 4.54
C SER A 804 27.89 -62.92 3.32
N SER A 805 28.89 -63.02 2.45
CA SER A 805 29.06 -62.13 1.28
C SER A 805 29.70 -62.81 0.07
N ASN A 806 30.29 -63.99 0.22
CA ASN A 806 30.86 -64.76 -0.85
C ASN A 806 30.73 -66.28 -0.62
N SER A 807 30.80 -67.05 -1.69
CA SER A 807 30.72 -68.52 -1.69
C SER A 807 31.72 -69.07 -2.70
N LEU A 808 31.75 -70.39 -2.87
CA LEU A 808 32.39 -71.06 -3.99
C LEU A 808 31.39 -71.40 -5.11
N THR A 809 31.87 -71.39 -6.35
CA THR A 809 31.22 -72.01 -7.51
C THR A 809 31.42 -73.53 -7.50
N ILE A 810 30.76 -74.25 -8.41
CA ILE A 810 30.96 -75.70 -8.59
C ILE A 810 32.42 -76.08 -8.90
N ASN A 811 33.20 -75.12 -9.40
CA ASN A 811 34.62 -75.28 -9.73
C ASN A 811 35.55 -74.81 -8.61
N GLY A 812 35.03 -74.50 -7.41
CA GLY A 812 35.83 -74.05 -6.27
C GLY A 812 36.35 -72.62 -6.38
N GLN A 813 35.86 -71.82 -7.33
CA GLN A 813 36.22 -70.40 -7.47
C GLN A 813 35.37 -69.55 -6.53
N THR A 814 35.93 -68.49 -5.95
CA THR A 814 35.14 -67.57 -5.11
C THR A 814 34.17 -66.77 -5.98
N ILE A 815 32.91 -66.68 -5.56
CA ILE A 815 31.84 -65.89 -6.19
C ILE A 815 31.18 -65.00 -5.14
N ALA A 816 30.84 -63.77 -5.51
CA ALA A 816 30.03 -62.89 -4.66
C ALA A 816 28.60 -63.43 -4.57
N THR A 817 28.10 -63.61 -3.35
CA THR A 817 26.71 -64.04 -3.13
C THR A 817 25.75 -62.88 -3.01
N LYS A 818 26.29 -61.68 -2.75
CA LYS A 818 25.57 -60.42 -2.61
C LYS A 818 25.94 -59.45 -3.71
N SER A 819 25.03 -58.56 -4.04
CA SER A 819 25.31 -57.45 -4.95
C SER A 819 26.19 -56.42 -4.24
N ASN A 820 27.53 -56.52 -4.37
CA ASN A 820 28.49 -55.54 -3.82
C ASN A 820 28.80 -54.41 -4.84
N ASP A 821 27.78 -53.92 -5.52
CA ASP A 821 27.92 -52.94 -6.62
C ASP A 821 28.38 -51.54 -6.18
N GLY A 822 28.46 -51.28 -4.87
CA GLY A 822 28.84 -50.00 -4.30
C GLY A 822 27.84 -48.87 -4.56
N LEU A 823 26.64 -49.15 -5.08
CA LEU A 823 25.63 -48.09 -5.34
C LEU A 823 24.84 -47.69 -4.09
N SER A 824 24.99 -48.45 -3.00
CA SER A 824 24.41 -48.16 -1.70
C SER A 824 25.34 -48.60 -0.56
N ALA A 825 25.16 -48.06 0.64
CA ALA A 825 25.91 -48.51 1.82
C ALA A 825 25.74 -50.01 2.10
N ALA A 826 24.57 -50.59 1.77
CA ALA A 826 24.28 -52.00 1.94
C ALA A 826 24.96 -52.90 0.89
N SER A 827 25.32 -52.34 -0.26
CA SER A 827 26.05 -53.01 -1.35
C SER A 827 27.51 -52.57 -1.43
N ALA A 828 28.07 -52.02 -0.35
CA ALA A 828 29.41 -51.46 -0.35
C ALA A 828 30.47 -52.50 -0.76
N GLY A 829 31.30 -52.16 -1.74
CA GLY A 829 32.43 -53.00 -2.15
C GLY A 829 33.62 -52.86 -1.21
N ALA A 830 34.66 -53.68 -1.35
CA ALA A 830 35.85 -53.57 -0.50
C ALA A 830 36.80 -52.42 -0.92
N SER A 831 36.76 -52.04 -2.20
CA SER A 831 37.52 -50.94 -2.81
C SER A 831 36.96 -50.68 -4.21
N ALA A 832 37.33 -49.55 -4.85
CA ALA A 832 37.00 -49.32 -6.26
C ALA A 832 37.49 -50.46 -7.16
N LEU A 833 38.69 -51.00 -6.90
CA LEU A 833 39.25 -52.13 -7.63
C LEU A 833 38.39 -53.40 -7.51
N GLN A 834 37.88 -53.70 -6.32
CA GLN A 834 36.98 -54.84 -6.12
C GLN A 834 35.68 -54.65 -6.91
N ILE A 835 35.09 -53.47 -6.82
CA ILE A 835 33.86 -53.13 -7.54
C ILE A 835 34.10 -53.25 -9.05
N LYS A 836 35.23 -52.76 -9.57
CA LYS A 836 35.55 -52.87 -11.00
C LYS A 836 35.75 -54.31 -11.46
N ALA A 837 36.36 -55.15 -10.63
CA ALA A 837 36.53 -56.57 -10.93
C ALA A 837 35.19 -57.31 -10.96
N ASP A 838 34.31 -57.04 -9.99
CA ASP A 838 32.99 -57.66 -9.90
C ASP A 838 32.00 -57.10 -10.94
N PHE A 839 32.16 -55.83 -11.31
CA PHE A 839 31.32 -55.10 -12.25
C PHE A 839 32.19 -54.41 -13.32
N PRO A 840 32.65 -55.15 -14.35
CA PRO A 840 33.53 -54.61 -15.40
C PRO A 840 32.94 -53.43 -16.18
N GLY A 841 31.59 -53.31 -16.20
CA GLY A 841 30.87 -52.19 -16.82
C GLY A 841 30.67 -50.96 -15.93
N ALA A 842 31.18 -50.95 -14.69
CA ALA A 842 31.10 -49.79 -13.81
C ALA A 842 31.71 -48.54 -14.46
N THR A 843 31.05 -47.39 -14.27
CA THR A 843 31.44 -46.07 -14.80
C THR A 843 32.08 -45.21 -13.70
N ASP A 844 32.77 -44.15 -14.07
CA ASP A 844 33.34 -43.21 -13.08
C ASP A 844 32.23 -42.58 -12.24
N GLY A 845 32.47 -42.38 -10.94
CA GLY A 845 31.48 -41.75 -10.06
C GLY A 845 31.66 -42.07 -8.58
N LEU A 846 30.61 -41.80 -7.80
CA LEU A 846 30.57 -42.06 -6.37
C LEU A 846 30.17 -43.52 -6.10
N TYR A 847 30.96 -44.20 -5.26
CA TYR A 847 30.72 -45.56 -4.82
C TYR A 847 30.88 -45.68 -3.30
N TRP A 848 30.07 -46.54 -2.70
CA TRP A 848 30.19 -46.96 -1.31
C TRP A 848 31.21 -48.09 -1.21
N ILE A 849 32.19 -47.93 -0.31
CA ILE A 849 33.11 -49.00 0.06
C ILE A 849 33.09 -49.23 1.57
N ALA A 850 33.39 -50.46 1.99
CA ALA A 850 33.53 -50.86 3.38
C ALA A 850 34.81 -51.68 3.54
N ASN A 851 35.71 -51.21 4.40
CA ASN A 851 36.97 -51.88 4.70
C ASN A 851 37.13 -51.99 6.22
N PRO A 852 37.30 -53.19 6.81
CA PRO A 852 37.38 -53.35 8.27
C PRO A 852 38.47 -52.49 8.95
N SER A 853 39.54 -52.16 8.24
CA SER A 853 40.65 -51.36 8.75
C SER A 853 40.40 -49.84 8.63
N ILE A 854 39.32 -49.42 7.97
CA ILE A 854 38.91 -48.01 7.83
C ILE A 854 37.55 -47.85 8.50
N ASN A 855 37.39 -46.89 9.41
CA ASN A 855 36.12 -46.58 10.06
C ASN A 855 35.42 -47.81 10.70
N GLY A 856 36.20 -48.81 11.14
CA GLY A 856 35.68 -50.04 11.72
C GLY A 856 34.82 -50.89 10.77
N GLY A 857 34.98 -50.74 9.46
CA GLY A 857 34.15 -51.42 8.45
C GLY A 857 32.83 -50.73 8.16
N THR A 858 32.57 -49.55 8.72
CA THR A 858 31.40 -48.74 8.39
C THR A 858 31.50 -48.27 6.93
N PRO A 859 30.48 -48.51 6.08
CA PRO A 859 30.50 -48.05 4.70
C PRO A 859 30.64 -46.54 4.57
N PHE A 860 31.47 -46.07 3.63
CA PHE A 860 31.64 -44.66 3.29
C PHE A 860 31.79 -44.46 1.78
N GLN A 861 31.56 -43.24 1.29
CA GLN A 861 31.65 -42.93 -0.13
C GLN A 861 33.09 -42.58 -0.55
N ILE A 862 33.47 -43.03 -1.74
CA ILE A 862 34.67 -42.62 -2.46
C ILE A 862 34.29 -42.15 -3.86
N TYR A 863 35.15 -41.36 -4.49
CA TYR A 863 35.11 -41.19 -5.94
C TYR A 863 36.01 -42.25 -6.58
N ALA A 864 35.46 -43.02 -7.51
CA ALA A 864 36.17 -44.03 -8.26
C ALA A 864 36.30 -43.63 -9.73
N ASP A 865 37.51 -43.80 -10.26
CA ASP A 865 37.72 -43.87 -11.71
C ASP A 865 37.72 -45.34 -12.12
N MET A 866 36.74 -45.69 -12.94
CA MET A 866 36.46 -47.03 -13.44
C MET A 866 36.87 -47.19 -14.91
N THR A 867 37.46 -46.17 -15.54
CA THR A 867 37.70 -46.18 -17.00
C THR A 867 39.18 -46.10 -17.36
N THR A 868 39.96 -45.27 -16.67
CA THR A 868 41.38 -45.02 -16.99
C THR A 868 42.22 -46.27 -16.70
N ASP A 869 42.97 -46.74 -17.71
CA ASP A 869 43.88 -47.90 -17.60
C ASP A 869 43.22 -49.15 -16.97
N GLY A 870 41.98 -49.45 -17.36
CA GLY A 870 41.20 -50.59 -16.84
C GLY A 870 40.39 -50.29 -15.56
N GLY A 871 40.55 -49.11 -14.97
CA GLY A 871 39.72 -48.63 -13.85
C GLY A 871 40.06 -49.22 -12.49
N GLY A 872 39.16 -49.00 -11.52
CA GLY A 872 39.33 -49.46 -10.15
C GLY A 872 40.17 -48.53 -9.27
N TRP A 873 40.40 -47.30 -9.73
CA TRP A 873 41.16 -46.28 -9.03
C TRP A 873 40.30 -45.62 -7.95
N THR A 874 40.84 -45.52 -6.74
CA THR A 874 40.22 -44.72 -5.66
C THR A 874 40.91 -43.37 -5.59
N LEU A 875 40.14 -42.28 -5.66
CA LEU A 875 40.67 -40.93 -5.43
C LEU A 875 41.11 -40.82 -3.97
N ILE A 876 42.36 -40.45 -3.74
CA ILE A 876 42.91 -40.24 -2.39
C ILE A 876 43.31 -38.80 -2.10
N LEU A 877 43.51 -37.98 -3.13
CA LEU A 877 43.71 -36.54 -3.00
C LEU A 877 43.19 -35.82 -4.25
N CYS A 878 42.48 -34.72 -4.03
CA CYS A 878 42.16 -33.73 -5.06
C CYS A 878 42.54 -32.36 -4.50
N ASN A 879 43.43 -31.65 -5.22
CA ASN A 879 43.89 -30.34 -4.84
C ASN A 879 43.68 -29.34 -5.97
N LYS A 880 42.75 -28.40 -5.77
CA LYS A 880 42.42 -27.36 -6.76
C LYS A 880 43.23 -26.06 -6.58
N ASN A 881 43.65 -25.75 -5.36
CA ASN A 881 44.39 -24.53 -5.02
C ASN A 881 44.99 -24.67 -3.62
N SER A 882 45.83 -23.73 -3.16
CA SER A 882 46.41 -23.83 -1.81
C SER A 882 45.45 -23.47 -0.66
N SER A 883 44.18 -23.13 -0.93
CA SER A 883 43.25 -22.67 0.10
C SER A 883 42.86 -23.78 1.07
N GLY A 884 43.12 -23.54 2.35
CA GLY A 884 42.69 -24.37 3.47
C GLY A 884 43.60 -25.56 3.79
N TRP A 885 44.74 -25.73 3.10
CA TRP A 885 45.75 -26.71 3.48
C TRP A 885 46.67 -26.14 4.57
N ASP A 886 46.92 -26.90 5.64
CA ASP A 886 47.80 -26.50 6.76
C ASP A 886 48.97 -27.47 6.97
N GLY A 887 49.16 -28.38 6.01
CA GLY A 887 50.13 -29.47 6.08
C GLY A 887 49.68 -30.65 6.95
N ASN A 888 48.99 -30.45 8.06
CA ASN A 888 48.46 -31.54 8.89
C ASN A 888 47.23 -32.20 8.26
N ASN A 889 46.33 -31.41 7.69
CA ASN A 889 45.13 -31.88 7.00
C ASN A 889 45.39 -32.39 5.58
N ALA A 890 46.65 -32.39 5.13
CA ALA A 890 47.03 -32.92 3.82
C ALA A 890 46.75 -34.43 3.70
N ILE A 891 46.70 -35.15 4.83
CA ILE A 891 46.42 -36.59 4.87
C ILE A 891 44.93 -36.96 5.08
N LEU A 892 44.13 -36.03 5.64
CA LEU A 892 42.69 -36.19 5.89
C LEU A 892 41.99 -34.83 5.78
N ARG A 893 41.09 -34.68 4.80
CA ARG A 893 40.30 -33.47 4.58
C ARG A 893 39.05 -33.79 3.76
N ASN A 894 37.88 -33.32 4.20
CA ASN A 894 36.60 -33.48 3.48
C ASN A 894 36.24 -34.95 3.19
N GLU A 895 36.54 -35.84 4.14
CA GLU A 895 36.43 -37.31 4.01
C GLU A 895 35.04 -37.80 3.60
N ALA A 896 33.98 -37.10 4.03
CA ALA A 896 32.60 -37.45 3.72
C ALA A 896 32.09 -36.89 2.37
N THR A 897 32.87 -36.05 1.69
CA THR A 897 32.46 -35.39 0.45
C THR A 897 33.53 -35.53 -0.65
N PRO A 898 33.72 -36.74 -1.21
CA PRO A 898 34.64 -36.94 -2.32
C PRO A 898 34.32 -36.01 -3.50
N THR A 899 35.34 -35.33 -4.01
CA THR A 899 35.19 -34.39 -5.12
C THR A 899 36.41 -34.36 -6.01
N ILE A 900 36.18 -34.33 -7.32
CA ILE A 900 37.22 -34.15 -8.34
C ILE A 900 37.43 -32.67 -8.72
N ASN A 901 36.66 -31.74 -8.15
CA ASN A 901 36.67 -30.31 -8.51
C ASN A 901 36.86 -29.36 -7.30
N GLY A 902 37.33 -29.88 -6.17
CA GLY A 902 37.47 -29.15 -4.91
C GLY A 902 38.73 -29.56 -4.14
N GLN A 903 38.65 -29.52 -2.81
CA GLN A 903 39.70 -30.02 -1.91
C GLN A 903 39.23 -31.32 -1.27
N TYR A 904 40.03 -32.37 -1.35
CA TYR A 904 39.70 -33.67 -0.76
C TYR A 904 40.98 -34.43 -0.47
N SER A 905 41.06 -35.08 0.70
CA SER A 905 42.15 -35.99 1.03
C SER A 905 41.67 -37.12 1.93
N ILE A 906 42.00 -38.33 1.55
CA ILE A 906 41.92 -39.55 2.37
C ILE A 906 43.23 -40.34 2.28
N ILE A 907 44.37 -39.66 2.12
CA ILE A 907 45.70 -40.29 1.99
C ILE A 907 45.99 -41.22 3.17
N SER A 908 45.53 -40.92 4.38
CA SER A 908 45.70 -41.83 5.53
C SER A 908 44.97 -43.18 5.37
N TYR A 909 43.97 -43.26 4.48
CA TYR A 909 43.27 -44.50 4.17
C TYR A 909 43.93 -45.29 3.04
N ALA A 910 44.81 -44.66 2.25
CA ALA A 910 45.38 -45.24 1.02
C ALA A 910 46.17 -46.53 1.27
N ASP A 911 46.87 -46.64 2.41
CA ASP A 911 47.61 -47.85 2.81
C ASP A 911 46.71 -49.08 3.02
N TYR A 912 45.44 -48.88 3.36
CA TYR A 912 44.45 -49.95 3.51
C TYR A 912 43.69 -50.25 2.20
N LEU A 913 43.80 -49.36 1.22
CA LEU A 913 43.11 -49.45 -0.07
C LEU A 913 43.97 -50.07 -1.18
N LYS A 914 45.29 -49.92 -1.10
CA LYS A 914 46.24 -50.54 -2.04
C LYS A 914 46.12 -52.08 -2.04
N LYS A 915 46.09 -52.72 -3.22
CA LYS A 915 46.05 -54.18 -3.32
C LYS A 915 46.94 -54.74 -4.44
N SER A 916 48.08 -55.34 -4.08
CA SER A 916 48.66 -56.46 -4.86
C SER A 916 49.74 -57.22 -4.07
N PRO A 917 49.97 -58.53 -4.35
CA PRO A 917 51.05 -59.33 -3.75
C PRO A 917 52.46 -58.98 -4.28
N SER A 918 52.57 -58.20 -5.36
CA SER A 918 53.82 -57.85 -6.04
C SER A 918 54.14 -56.35 -6.01
N GLY A 919 53.29 -55.52 -5.42
CA GLY A 919 53.37 -54.06 -5.41
C GLY A 919 52.00 -53.42 -5.31
N PHE A 920 51.87 -52.12 -5.59
CA PHE A 920 50.58 -51.45 -5.84
C PHE A 920 50.76 -50.36 -6.87
N GLN A 921 49.65 -49.88 -7.45
CA GLN A 921 49.72 -48.80 -8.43
C GLN A 921 49.17 -47.50 -7.85
N TYR A 922 49.79 -46.40 -8.25
CA TYR A 922 49.27 -45.07 -8.00
C TYR A 922 49.31 -44.25 -9.28
N MET A 923 48.39 -43.30 -9.37
CA MET A 923 48.27 -42.43 -10.53
C MET A 923 48.25 -40.99 -10.07
N ILE A 924 49.02 -40.13 -10.73
CA ILE A 924 48.99 -38.68 -10.51
C ILE A 924 48.68 -38.02 -11.83
N GLU A 925 47.73 -37.09 -11.80
CA GLU A 925 47.25 -36.36 -12.97
C GLU A 925 47.08 -34.89 -12.60
N ALA A 926 47.27 -34.01 -13.57
CA ALA A 926 47.16 -32.57 -13.39
C ALA A 926 46.50 -31.90 -14.60
N THR A 927 45.92 -30.72 -14.37
CA THR A 927 45.24 -29.84 -15.33
C THR A 927 43.89 -30.39 -15.78
N THR A 928 43.92 -31.56 -16.40
CA THR A 928 42.78 -32.34 -16.89
C THR A 928 43.11 -33.82 -16.73
N ARG A 929 42.11 -34.69 -16.56
CA ARG A 929 42.33 -36.15 -16.43
C ARG A 929 43.18 -36.67 -17.60
N GLY A 930 44.15 -37.55 -17.32
CA GLY A 930 45.07 -38.15 -18.28
C GLY A 930 46.30 -37.31 -18.67
N HIS A 931 46.56 -36.19 -17.99
CA HIS A 931 47.65 -35.26 -18.34
C HIS A 931 48.62 -34.97 -17.19
N TRP A 932 49.83 -34.54 -17.54
CA TRP A 932 50.89 -33.98 -16.69
C TRP A 932 51.21 -34.80 -15.44
N GLY A 933 51.53 -36.09 -15.63
CA GLY A 933 51.82 -37.02 -14.55
C GLY A 933 52.06 -38.43 -15.08
N GLY A 934 51.46 -39.45 -14.46
CA GLY A 934 51.63 -40.82 -14.90
C GLY A 934 50.98 -41.86 -14.00
N ILE A 935 51.22 -43.12 -14.33
CA ILE A 935 50.87 -44.30 -13.53
C ILE A 935 52.17 -44.98 -13.14
N TRP A 936 52.36 -45.23 -11.85
CA TRP A 936 53.54 -45.91 -11.32
C TRP A 936 53.16 -47.20 -10.60
N THR A 937 54.08 -48.16 -10.61
CA THR A 937 54.08 -49.31 -9.70
C THR A 937 55.09 -49.04 -8.58
N ALA A 938 54.66 -49.19 -7.33
CA ALA A 938 55.46 -49.04 -6.13
C ALA A 938 55.64 -50.37 -5.39
N ASN A 939 56.74 -50.48 -4.64
CA ASN A 939 57.00 -51.59 -3.74
C ASN A 939 55.89 -51.75 -2.69
N GLN A 940 55.46 -52.98 -2.42
CA GLN A 940 54.35 -53.29 -1.50
C GLN A 940 54.55 -52.67 -0.09
N ALA A 941 55.80 -52.59 0.38
CA ALA A 941 56.14 -52.08 1.70
C ALA A 941 55.97 -50.55 1.85
N TYR A 942 55.82 -49.80 0.75
CA TYR A 942 55.75 -48.34 0.79
C TYR A 942 54.42 -47.82 1.34
N SER A 943 54.48 -46.70 2.06
CA SER A 943 53.34 -46.07 2.71
C SER A 943 53.06 -44.70 2.11
N PHE A 944 51.78 -44.37 1.96
CA PHE A 944 51.32 -43.04 1.54
C PHE A 944 51.50 -41.96 2.63
N VAL A 945 51.78 -42.36 3.87
CA VAL A 945 52.00 -41.46 5.01
C VAL A 945 53.43 -41.55 5.56
N ASN A 946 54.36 -42.11 4.78
CA ASN A 946 55.77 -42.16 5.16
C ASN A 946 56.36 -40.74 5.32
N ARG A 947 57.18 -40.55 6.36
CA ARG A 947 57.69 -39.23 6.77
C ARG A 947 59.09 -38.87 6.27
N ASN A 948 59.59 -39.62 5.31
CA ASN A 948 60.88 -39.37 4.67
C ASN A 948 60.81 -39.71 3.17
N ASN A 949 61.83 -39.30 2.43
CA ASN A 949 61.92 -39.41 0.97
C ASN A 949 62.57 -40.72 0.48
N THR A 950 62.60 -41.78 1.30
CA THR A 950 63.35 -43.02 0.95
C THR A 950 62.59 -44.00 0.05
N GLN A 951 61.37 -43.66 -0.40
CA GLN A 951 60.51 -44.54 -1.20
C GLN A 951 60.79 -44.37 -2.71
N THR A 952 61.99 -44.76 -3.14
CA THR A 952 62.51 -44.49 -4.49
C THR A 952 62.43 -45.68 -5.47
N ASP A 953 62.16 -46.89 -4.98
CA ASP A 953 61.92 -48.08 -5.81
C ASP A 953 60.51 -48.05 -6.43
N ILE A 954 60.37 -47.20 -7.45
CA ILE A 954 59.14 -47.03 -8.23
C ILE A 954 59.43 -47.17 -9.73
N THR A 955 58.51 -47.82 -10.44
CA THR A 955 58.55 -47.97 -11.90
C THR A 955 57.42 -47.16 -12.52
N ILE A 956 57.71 -46.26 -13.46
CA ILE A 956 56.66 -45.60 -14.25
C ILE A 956 56.16 -46.58 -15.32
N ASN A 957 54.86 -46.92 -15.26
CA ASN A 957 54.22 -47.81 -16.22
C ASN A 957 53.73 -47.04 -17.44
N THR A 958 53.11 -45.87 -17.18
CA THR A 958 52.53 -45.01 -18.21
C THR A 958 52.89 -43.58 -17.87
N MET A 959 53.48 -42.85 -18.80
CA MET A 959 53.75 -41.43 -18.66
C MET A 959 52.62 -40.65 -19.34
N PHE A 960 52.04 -39.69 -18.63
CA PHE A 960 51.08 -38.75 -19.19
C PHE A 960 51.83 -37.50 -19.67
N ASP A 961 51.62 -37.15 -20.94
CA ASP A 961 52.40 -36.17 -21.69
C ASP A 961 53.91 -36.52 -21.74
N SER A 962 54.78 -35.52 -21.92
CA SER A 962 56.23 -35.69 -22.06
C SER A 962 56.97 -34.86 -21.02
N TRP A 963 57.61 -35.54 -20.06
CA TRP A 963 58.45 -34.95 -19.02
C TRP A 963 59.53 -35.96 -18.58
N SER A 964 60.54 -35.54 -17.84
CA SER A 964 61.55 -36.44 -17.26
C SER A 964 61.76 -36.16 -15.78
N TYR A 965 62.25 -37.14 -15.02
CA TYR A 965 62.58 -36.92 -13.62
C TYR A 965 63.63 -35.82 -13.46
N GLN A 966 63.38 -34.86 -12.57
CA GLN A 966 64.29 -33.75 -12.29
C GLN A 966 63.99 -33.11 -10.93
N GLY A 967 64.99 -32.50 -10.29
CA GLY A 967 64.85 -31.88 -8.96
C GLY A 967 63.94 -30.65 -8.91
N ASN A 968 63.55 -30.09 -10.06
CA ASN A 968 62.56 -29.00 -10.18
C ASN A 968 61.28 -29.48 -10.91
N GLY A 969 60.92 -30.74 -10.73
CA GLY A 969 59.71 -31.36 -11.26
C GLY A 969 59.32 -32.58 -10.44
N VAL A 970 58.75 -33.59 -11.08
CA VAL A 970 58.52 -34.89 -10.43
C VAL A 970 59.88 -35.57 -10.26
N GLU A 971 60.21 -35.98 -9.05
CA GLU A 971 61.39 -36.82 -8.77
C GLU A 971 60.98 -38.30 -8.70
N GLN A 972 61.96 -39.21 -8.81
CA GLN A 972 61.71 -40.66 -8.73
C GLN A 972 61.50 -41.13 -7.28
N ILE A 973 60.50 -40.53 -6.63
CA ILE A 973 60.13 -40.75 -5.24
C ILE A 973 58.60 -40.83 -5.19
N MET A 974 58.07 -41.87 -4.56
CA MET A 974 56.63 -41.92 -4.30
C MET A 974 56.25 -40.72 -3.42
N PRO A 975 55.14 -39.99 -3.71
CA PRO A 975 54.70 -38.88 -2.87
C PRO A 975 54.70 -39.24 -1.39
N TRP A 976 55.43 -38.46 -0.59
CA TRP A 976 55.62 -38.71 0.84
C TRP A 976 55.11 -37.53 1.67
N TYR A 977 54.86 -37.79 2.95
CA TYR A 977 54.20 -36.85 3.86
C TYR A 977 55.22 -36.08 4.70
N ALA A 978 55.34 -34.78 4.46
CA ALA A 978 56.26 -33.88 5.14
C ALA A 978 55.50 -32.85 6.00
N PRO A 979 54.94 -33.25 7.16
CA PRO A 979 54.19 -32.32 8.01
C PRO A 979 55.07 -31.15 8.46
N GLY A 980 54.56 -29.93 8.34
CA GLY A 980 55.26 -28.71 8.71
C GLY A 980 56.24 -28.17 7.66
N SER A 981 56.43 -28.88 6.55
CA SER A 981 57.15 -28.37 5.38
C SER A 981 56.21 -27.68 4.39
N CYS A 982 56.78 -26.92 3.47
CA CYS A 982 56.02 -26.24 2.44
C CYS A 982 55.39 -27.20 1.44
N GLY A 983 56.13 -28.21 0.95
CA GLY A 983 55.56 -29.34 0.22
C GLY A 983 55.05 -30.40 1.19
N ALA A 984 53.79 -30.30 1.62
CA ALA A 984 53.20 -31.20 2.61
C ALA A 984 53.01 -32.63 2.08
N ILE A 985 52.63 -32.77 0.81
CA ILE A 985 52.66 -34.03 0.06
C ILE A 985 53.47 -33.75 -1.19
N THR A 986 54.63 -34.38 -1.33
CA THR A 986 55.56 -34.04 -2.41
C THR A 986 56.34 -35.26 -2.89
N THR A 987 56.77 -35.20 -4.14
CA THR A 987 57.78 -36.11 -4.69
C THR A 987 59.20 -35.59 -4.48
N SER A 988 59.39 -34.33 -4.07
CA SER A 988 60.74 -33.76 -3.95
C SER A 988 61.55 -34.38 -2.82
N SER A 989 62.86 -34.49 -3.02
CA SER A 989 63.81 -34.84 -1.97
C SER A 989 64.02 -33.71 -0.95
N ASP A 990 63.69 -32.45 -1.28
CA ASP A 990 63.74 -31.28 -0.39
C ASP A 990 62.39 -30.54 -0.36
N PRO A 991 61.54 -30.76 0.66
CA PRO A 991 60.19 -30.22 0.71
C PRO A 991 60.11 -28.73 1.07
N ASN A 992 61.25 -28.05 1.30
CA ASN A 992 61.32 -26.61 1.62
C ASN A 992 62.21 -25.80 0.66
N GLY A 993 63.21 -26.43 0.03
CA GLY A 993 64.11 -25.79 -0.94
C GLY A 993 63.56 -25.82 -2.37
N ASP A 994 63.86 -26.88 -3.12
CA ASP A 994 63.43 -27.09 -4.52
C ASP A 994 62.17 -27.97 -4.62
N TRP A 995 61.15 -27.61 -3.86
CA TRP A 995 59.89 -28.31 -3.62
C TRP A 995 58.90 -28.37 -4.80
N TRP A 996 59.39 -28.55 -6.03
CA TRP A 996 58.57 -28.93 -7.19
C TRP A 996 58.09 -30.38 -7.08
N GLY A 997 57.20 -30.80 -7.98
CA GLY A 997 56.57 -32.13 -7.88
C GLY A 997 55.71 -32.26 -6.63
N THR A 998 55.19 -31.14 -6.13
CA THR A 998 54.37 -31.04 -4.91
C THR A 998 52.89 -31.19 -5.26
N LEU A 999 52.20 -32.03 -4.50
CA LEU A 999 50.76 -32.29 -4.65
C LEU A 999 49.93 -31.44 -3.70
N VAL A 1000 50.46 -31.10 -2.51
CA VAL A 1000 49.84 -30.21 -1.53
C VAL A 1000 50.88 -29.23 -0.98
N SER A 1001 50.59 -27.93 -1.09
CA SER A 1001 51.41 -26.86 -0.51
C SER A 1001 50.78 -26.33 0.77
N ALA A 1002 51.61 -26.09 1.79
CA ALA A 1002 51.28 -25.37 3.01
C ALA A 1002 51.89 -23.94 3.06
N CYS A 1003 52.73 -23.55 2.09
CA CYS A 1003 53.45 -22.26 2.09
C CYS A 1003 53.33 -21.49 0.77
N GLY A 1004 52.14 -21.00 0.42
CA GLY A 1004 51.95 -20.22 -0.82
C GLY A 1004 52.06 -21.06 -2.10
N TRP A 1005 52.01 -20.39 -3.26
CA TRP A 1005 51.74 -20.97 -4.60
C TRP A 1005 50.32 -21.56 -4.77
N SER A 1006 49.60 -21.10 -5.80
CA SER A 1006 48.24 -21.55 -6.10
C SER A 1006 48.03 -21.60 -7.63
N PRO A 1007 47.86 -22.77 -8.25
CA PRO A 1007 48.00 -24.10 -7.64
C PRO A 1007 49.46 -24.45 -7.32
N VAL A 1008 49.67 -25.57 -6.64
CA VAL A 1008 50.97 -26.00 -6.10
C VAL A 1008 52.07 -26.10 -7.17
N PRO A 1009 53.36 -25.89 -6.82
CA PRO A 1009 54.45 -25.97 -7.80
C PRO A 1009 54.64 -27.42 -8.27
N TRP A 1010 54.34 -27.67 -9.55
CA TRP A 1010 54.33 -29.02 -10.12
C TRP A 1010 55.56 -29.34 -10.97
N MET A 1011 55.73 -28.72 -12.14
CA MET A 1011 56.89 -28.97 -13.01
C MET A 1011 57.44 -27.68 -13.62
N ALA A 1012 58.62 -27.24 -13.19
CA ALA A 1012 59.19 -25.94 -13.58
C ALA A 1012 59.33 -25.76 -15.09
N SER A 1013 59.78 -26.80 -15.79
CA SER A 1013 60.10 -26.75 -17.23
C SER A 1013 58.92 -27.07 -18.15
N TRP A 1014 57.79 -27.52 -17.60
CA TRP A 1014 56.69 -28.07 -18.40
C TRP A 1014 55.31 -27.57 -18.00
N ASN A 1015 54.89 -27.81 -16.74
CA ASN A 1015 53.59 -27.42 -16.22
C ASN A 1015 53.73 -26.80 -14.83
N GLN A 1016 53.99 -25.50 -14.80
CA GLN A 1016 54.19 -24.75 -13.55
C GLN A 1016 52.89 -24.54 -12.77
N GLN A 1017 51.75 -24.50 -13.47
CA GLN A 1017 50.43 -24.19 -12.91
C GLN A 1017 49.45 -25.32 -13.26
N PRO A 1018 49.49 -26.43 -12.49
CA PRO A 1018 48.76 -27.66 -12.82
C PRO A 1018 47.24 -27.57 -12.73
N GLY A 1019 46.63 -26.41 -12.44
CA GLY A 1019 45.20 -26.33 -12.16
C GLY A 1019 44.79 -27.21 -10.98
N ILE A 1020 44.14 -28.34 -11.27
CA ILE A 1020 43.76 -29.36 -10.29
C ILE A 1020 44.74 -30.53 -10.38
N ILE A 1021 45.22 -31.00 -9.24
CA ILE A 1021 45.98 -32.26 -9.12
C ILE A 1021 45.09 -33.34 -8.52
N TRP A 1022 45.11 -34.53 -9.11
CA TRP A 1022 44.49 -35.73 -8.56
C TRP A 1022 45.55 -36.78 -8.24
N TYR A 1023 45.39 -37.44 -7.10
CA TYR A 1023 46.18 -38.58 -6.69
C TYR A 1023 45.27 -39.77 -6.44
N TRP A 1024 45.62 -40.92 -7.02
CA TRP A 1024 44.80 -42.13 -6.98
C TRP A 1024 45.62 -43.34 -6.54
N VAL A 1025 44.93 -44.35 -6.01
CA VAL A 1025 45.51 -45.66 -5.66
C VAL A 1025 44.61 -46.80 -6.12
N ARG A 1026 45.21 -47.94 -6.48
CA ARG A 1026 44.52 -49.23 -6.59
C ARG A 1026 45.43 -50.39 -6.15
#